data_AF-D2QB89-F1
#
_entry.id   AF-D2QB89-F1
#
_cell.length_a   1.000
_cell.length_b   1.000
_cell.length_c   1.000
_cell.angle_alpha   90.00
_cell.angle_beta   90.00
_cell.angle_gamma   90.00
#
_symmetry.space_group_name_H-M   'P 1'
#
loop_
_entity.id
_entity.type
_entity.pdbx_description
1 polymer ?
#
loop_
_entity_poly.entity_id
_entity_poly.type
_entity_poly.pdbx_seq_one_letter_code
_entity_poly.pdbx_strand_id
1 'polypeptide(L)'
;MGASLYDSYRLIDIAIPDANAPVPTIRLAGGDIAGRVLRVTGWPKAYTPRLAYNPNPDGNVSGGYINAAQTGVGADGTGYACFELPRAIFKVAHAVLAFELLDGDGTTVISSRRIPVTVEEPVVNTDGGEAYDGLSDLHNAVAIAKASASDIADAEAAFSATADKVNKLVEDTTFTFDCTPIAPSEPPTVSADTEDNKTTDGTVTIGNDIRVHVKTPRAYQFDSDGDVEFVDPNGDAGVELTTKTDSSDSSIQSEHFKFTLPRSPYIKEVVATRGENASATLSTIDGGYRRLILTLPKGDKGDKGEKGEKGDGGNVATATVAGVVKPDGTTITVTSDGTITAKATTPIATTSKVGTVKPDGETITVATDGTITAKPTVATTSATGVVKPDGTTIAVTSDGSISAKTATTGAVGVVKPDGETITVASDGSISSKTATATTSTAGVVKPDGSTITVASDGTITAKTDEALQKSVSENTTAILQNSRDNTSNVTAIRRLGGFCENVVFIGDSWMDGYYSSAKHVANSPAWPCVSALGAPSYSRLGTSGGGYYKSGDDGTFLDRWNTVSDKSSVDMVIVVGGQNDATLLAGNRSVQGSVQTAMFTLFETIHKDAPNATIHVFYPLAVGETLNRRDSRWAVTTDPRMLVQSQLNWVAANTPYVRFHKGAYRFGNLVGTNGDAGDSAHLNANGYDVFGKYMANCILADDDGFPSVNGAPDKSGINGNWNKCTIAEINGVITIDFNVSATGTNNAGTTLFKVPKGFRVQSGRFFPTWNSGCFIAWDGDTLSIQGSSQGSGSTIAGTITMLAGC
;
A
#
# COMPACT_ATOMS: atom_id res chain seq x y z
N MET A 1 21.21 3.56 -25.10
CA MET A 1 21.52 3.54 -23.65
C MET A 1 22.84 2.81 -23.46
N GLY A 2 23.72 3.31 -22.59
CA GLY A 2 24.91 2.57 -22.12
C GLY A 2 24.60 1.90 -20.78
N ALA A 3 25.34 0.85 -20.43
CA ALA A 3 25.23 0.16 -19.15
C ALA A 3 25.45 1.16 -18.02
N SER A 4 24.56 1.15 -17.03
CA SER A 4 24.63 2.01 -15.87
C SER A 4 25.18 1.26 -14.66
N LEU A 5 25.81 1.98 -13.72
CA LEU A 5 26.16 1.47 -12.39
C LEU A 5 24.98 0.86 -11.62
N TYR A 6 23.74 1.21 -12.00
CA TYR A 6 22.51 0.70 -11.40
C TYR A 6 22.04 -0.64 -11.97
N ASP A 7 22.63 -1.12 -13.06
CA ASP A 7 22.30 -2.40 -13.68
C ASP A 7 23.12 -3.52 -13.04
N SER A 8 22.74 -3.98 -11.84
CA SER A 8 23.51 -4.98 -11.07
C SER A 8 23.79 -6.29 -11.83
N TYR A 9 22.99 -6.60 -12.85
CA TYR A 9 23.13 -7.77 -13.72
C TYR A 9 24.17 -7.59 -14.85
N ARG A 10 24.72 -6.39 -15.02
CA ARG A 10 25.80 -6.05 -15.98
C ARG A 10 27.17 -5.89 -15.30
N LEU A 11 27.24 -6.12 -14.00
CA LEU A 11 28.43 -5.97 -13.18
C LEU A 11 29.34 -7.19 -13.28
N ILE A 12 30.63 -6.95 -13.48
CA ILE A 12 31.70 -7.94 -13.45
C ILE A 12 32.63 -7.56 -12.30
N ASP A 13 32.81 -8.47 -11.35
CA ASP A 13 33.63 -8.23 -10.17
C ASP A 13 34.98 -8.94 -10.26
N ILE A 14 36.05 -8.21 -10.03
CA ILE A 14 37.41 -8.75 -9.92
C ILE A 14 38.10 -8.19 -8.68
N ALA A 15 38.66 -9.09 -7.87
CA ALA A 15 39.53 -8.71 -6.76
C ALA A 15 40.99 -8.80 -7.19
N ILE A 16 41.76 -7.72 -6.96
CA ILE A 16 43.21 -7.67 -7.15
C ILE A 16 43.84 -7.19 -5.83
N PRO A 17 43.89 -8.05 -4.79
CA PRO A 17 44.34 -7.68 -3.45
C PRO A 17 45.84 -7.35 -3.35
N ASP A 18 46.67 -7.90 -4.24
CA ASP A 18 48.12 -7.70 -4.23
C ASP A 18 48.75 -7.83 -5.63
N ALA A 19 50.04 -7.52 -5.74
CA ALA A 19 50.87 -7.52 -6.96
C ALA A 19 50.94 -8.86 -7.73
N ASN A 20 50.63 -9.99 -7.08
CA ASN A 20 50.74 -11.34 -7.63
C ASN A 20 49.40 -12.09 -7.67
N ALA A 21 48.33 -11.51 -7.13
CA ALA A 21 46.99 -12.09 -7.18
C ALA A 21 46.59 -12.55 -8.61
N PRO A 22 45.98 -13.75 -8.75
CA PRO A 22 45.53 -14.24 -10.03
C PRO A 22 44.43 -13.32 -10.59
N VAL A 23 44.61 -12.89 -11.84
CA VAL A 23 43.61 -12.08 -12.55
C VAL A 23 42.79 -12.99 -13.45
N PRO A 24 41.48 -13.16 -13.19
CA PRO A 24 40.64 -14.02 -14.03
C PRO A 24 40.47 -13.42 -15.43
N THR A 25 40.39 -14.28 -16.44
CA THR A 25 39.96 -13.88 -17.79
C THR A 25 38.50 -13.46 -17.74
N ILE A 26 38.19 -12.27 -18.26
CA ILE A 26 36.82 -11.83 -18.45
C ILE A 26 36.28 -12.41 -19.75
N ARG A 27 35.08 -12.99 -19.71
CA ARG A 27 34.32 -13.37 -20.90
C ARG A 27 33.18 -12.38 -21.14
N LEU A 28 33.11 -11.83 -22.34
CA LEU A 28 32.05 -10.92 -22.77
C LEU A 28 31.26 -11.56 -23.91
N ALA A 29 29.96 -11.30 -23.98
CA ALA A 29 29.15 -11.74 -25.11
C ALA A 29 29.24 -10.71 -26.25
N GLY A 30 29.62 -11.14 -27.45
CA GLY A 30 29.53 -10.32 -28.66
C GLY A 30 28.08 -9.96 -28.95
N GLY A 31 27.81 -8.69 -29.25
CA GLY A 31 26.44 -8.18 -29.46
C GLY A 31 25.82 -7.47 -28.25
N ASP A 32 26.47 -7.50 -27.08
CA ASP A 32 26.05 -6.74 -25.90
C ASP A 32 26.27 -5.21 -26.06
N ILE A 33 25.42 -4.58 -26.86
CA ILE A 33 25.55 -3.17 -27.29
C ILE A 33 25.35 -2.14 -26.16
N ALA A 34 24.68 -2.55 -25.08
CA ALA A 34 24.54 -1.73 -23.88
C ALA A 34 25.84 -1.76 -23.04
N GLY A 35 26.66 -2.81 -23.13
CA GLY A 35 27.95 -2.91 -22.45
C GLY A 35 27.89 -3.52 -21.05
N ARG A 36 29.01 -3.46 -20.34
CA ARG A 36 29.22 -4.02 -18.99
C ARG A 36 29.95 -3.05 -18.09
N VAL A 37 29.81 -3.23 -16.78
CA VAL A 37 30.56 -2.50 -15.76
C VAL A 37 31.58 -3.44 -15.13
N LEU A 38 32.86 -3.09 -15.17
CA LEU A 38 33.91 -3.79 -14.46
C LEU A 38 34.16 -3.11 -13.11
N ARG A 39 33.90 -3.79 -12.00
CA ARG A 39 34.30 -3.37 -10.67
C ARG A 39 35.55 -4.12 -10.22
N VAL A 40 36.58 -3.35 -9.92
CA VAL A 40 37.84 -3.87 -9.37
C VAL A 40 37.90 -3.51 -7.89
N THR A 41 38.39 -4.42 -7.05
CA THR A 41 38.56 -4.21 -5.60
C THR A 41 39.95 -4.63 -5.10
N GLY A 42 40.37 -4.15 -3.92
CA GLY A 42 41.46 -4.78 -3.15
C GLY A 42 42.74 -3.96 -2.93
N TRP A 43 42.82 -2.69 -3.34
CA TRP A 43 44.03 -1.85 -3.14
C TRP A 43 43.90 -0.85 -1.98
N PRO A 44 45.00 -0.28 -1.46
CA PRO A 44 44.93 0.78 -0.44
C PRO A 44 44.31 2.07 -0.97
N LYS A 45 43.53 2.80 -0.15
CA LYS A 45 42.81 4.04 -0.52
C LYS A 45 43.68 5.15 -1.15
N ALA A 46 44.99 5.17 -0.91
CA ALA A 46 45.88 6.28 -1.25
C ALA A 46 46.20 6.43 -2.76
N TYR A 47 45.60 5.62 -3.63
CA TYR A 47 45.96 5.54 -5.05
C TYR A 47 44.78 5.84 -5.96
N THR A 48 45.07 6.49 -7.10
CA THR A 48 44.06 6.84 -8.09
C THR A 48 43.93 5.72 -9.12
N PRO A 49 42.74 5.10 -9.28
CA PRO A 49 42.56 3.99 -10.21
C PRO A 49 42.15 4.49 -11.61
N ARG A 50 42.67 3.85 -12.66
CA ARG A 50 42.18 3.98 -14.05
C ARG A 50 42.20 2.64 -14.77
N LEU A 51 41.43 2.51 -15.84
CA LEU A 51 41.42 1.31 -16.68
C LEU A 51 41.96 1.65 -18.07
N ALA A 52 43.13 1.12 -18.42
CA ALA A 52 43.61 1.15 -19.78
C ALA A 52 42.93 0.02 -20.59
N TYR A 53 42.63 0.28 -21.86
CA TYR A 53 42.05 -0.71 -22.75
C TYR A 53 42.69 -0.68 -24.13
N ASN A 54 42.88 -1.85 -24.72
CA ASN A 54 43.22 -2.02 -26.13
C ASN A 54 42.17 -2.95 -26.77
N PRO A 55 41.32 -2.42 -27.67
CA PRO A 55 40.27 -3.21 -28.29
C PRO A 55 40.81 -4.13 -29.40
N ASN A 56 42.05 -4.01 -29.85
CA ASN A 56 42.61 -4.95 -30.82
C ASN A 56 44.11 -5.13 -30.57
N PRO A 57 44.50 -5.92 -29.55
CA PRO A 57 45.90 -6.14 -29.21
C PRO A 57 46.71 -6.79 -30.33
N ASP A 58 46.02 -7.45 -31.28
CA ASP A 58 46.63 -8.15 -32.42
C ASP A 58 46.71 -7.26 -33.68
N GLY A 59 46.18 -6.02 -33.63
CA GLY A 59 46.23 -5.04 -34.71
C GLY A 59 46.90 -3.71 -34.31
N ASN A 60 47.15 -2.83 -35.29
CA ASN A 60 47.81 -1.52 -35.07
C ASN A 60 46.88 -0.43 -34.48
N VAL A 61 45.79 -0.79 -33.81
CA VAL A 61 44.83 0.20 -33.26
C VAL A 61 45.32 0.67 -31.90
N SER A 62 45.46 1.98 -31.72
CA SER A 62 45.90 2.55 -30.43
C SER A 62 44.80 2.41 -29.36
N GLY A 63 45.18 1.99 -28.16
CA GLY A 63 44.29 1.88 -27.00
C GLY A 63 43.92 3.23 -26.36
N GLY A 64 43.12 3.21 -25.31
CA GLY A 64 42.71 4.40 -24.56
C GLY A 64 42.65 4.16 -23.04
N TYR A 65 42.22 5.18 -22.30
CA TYR A 65 42.02 5.13 -20.85
C TYR A 65 40.57 5.45 -20.49
N ILE A 66 40.05 4.75 -19.49
CA ILE A 66 38.71 4.91 -18.92
C ILE A 66 38.90 5.35 -17.47
N ASN A 67 38.32 6.49 -17.13
CA ASN A 67 38.23 6.94 -15.75
C ASN A 67 37.17 6.13 -15.00
N ALA A 68 37.37 5.91 -13.71
CA ALA A 68 36.37 5.23 -12.89
C ALA A 68 35.08 6.06 -12.82
N ALA A 69 33.95 5.43 -13.15
CA ALA A 69 32.62 6.02 -13.00
C ALA A 69 32.22 6.16 -11.53
N GLN A 70 32.75 5.28 -10.67
CA GLN A 70 32.58 5.34 -9.23
C GLN A 70 33.84 4.79 -8.54
N THR A 71 34.25 5.43 -7.45
CA THR A 71 35.30 4.92 -6.55
C THR A 71 34.83 4.99 -5.10
N GLY A 72 35.40 4.15 -4.24
CA GLY A 72 35.10 4.19 -2.83
C GLY A 72 35.95 3.21 -2.02
N VAL A 73 35.55 3.00 -0.77
CA VAL A 73 36.19 2.05 0.14
C VAL A 73 35.17 0.98 0.52
N GLY A 74 35.53 -0.27 0.36
CA GLY A 74 34.72 -1.43 0.76
C GLY A 74 34.71 -1.63 2.27
N ALA A 75 33.84 -2.54 2.74
CA ALA A 75 33.70 -2.85 4.17
C ALA A 75 34.98 -3.44 4.81
N ASP A 76 35.89 -3.95 3.99
CA ASP A 76 37.20 -4.49 4.38
C ASP A 76 38.30 -3.41 4.44
N GLY A 77 37.96 -2.15 4.20
CA GLY A 77 38.91 -1.02 4.20
C GLY A 77 39.73 -0.89 2.92
N THR A 78 39.49 -1.73 1.90
CA THR A 78 40.17 -1.64 0.60
C THR A 78 39.40 -0.77 -0.39
N GLY A 79 40.11 -0.18 -1.34
CA GLY A 79 39.55 0.62 -2.42
C GLY A 79 38.79 -0.24 -3.42
N TYR A 80 37.73 0.33 -3.98
CA TYR A 80 37.06 -0.19 -5.17
C TYR A 80 36.88 0.90 -6.23
N ALA A 81 36.75 0.48 -7.48
CA ALA A 81 36.50 1.34 -8.63
C ALA A 81 35.69 0.59 -9.68
N CYS A 82 34.69 1.27 -10.25
CA CYS A 82 33.82 0.75 -11.28
C CYS A 82 34.10 1.47 -12.61
N PHE A 83 34.22 0.70 -13.69
CA PHE A 83 34.54 1.20 -15.03
C PHE A 83 33.50 0.69 -16.03
N GLU A 84 32.84 1.62 -16.72
CA GLU A 84 31.95 1.29 -17.83
C GLU A 84 32.81 0.93 -19.05
N LEU A 85 32.67 -0.31 -19.56
CA LEU A 85 33.48 -0.79 -20.67
C LEU A 85 32.98 -0.19 -21.99
N PRO A 86 33.88 0.39 -22.82
CA PRO A 86 33.49 1.02 -24.08
C PRO A 86 33.03 -0.03 -25.10
N ARG A 87 32.04 0.36 -25.91
CA ARG A 87 31.44 -0.48 -26.96
C ARG A 87 32.45 -1.10 -27.93
N ALA A 88 33.59 -0.44 -28.16
CA ALA A 88 34.64 -0.93 -29.06
C ALA A 88 35.21 -2.30 -28.61
N ILE A 89 35.18 -2.60 -27.31
CA ILE A 89 35.68 -3.88 -26.76
C ILE A 89 34.78 -5.05 -27.15
N PHE A 90 33.48 -4.85 -27.39
CA PHE A 90 32.52 -5.91 -27.67
C PHE A 90 32.46 -6.31 -29.16
N LYS A 91 33.28 -5.68 -30.02
CA LYS A 91 33.29 -5.87 -31.48
C LYS A 91 34.44 -6.73 -32.01
N VAL A 92 35.30 -7.22 -31.12
CA VAL A 92 36.56 -7.88 -31.45
C VAL A 92 36.66 -9.18 -30.67
N ALA A 93 37.22 -10.25 -31.25
CA ALA A 93 37.31 -11.55 -30.58
C ALA A 93 38.19 -11.52 -29.32
N HIS A 94 39.20 -10.65 -29.32
CA HIS A 94 40.16 -10.50 -28.23
C HIS A 94 40.39 -9.02 -27.91
N ALA A 95 40.30 -8.67 -26.64
CA ALA A 95 40.67 -7.37 -26.12
C ALA A 95 41.58 -7.53 -24.91
N VAL A 96 42.35 -6.49 -24.59
CA VAL A 96 43.17 -6.47 -23.38
C VAL A 96 42.81 -5.25 -22.57
N LEU A 97 42.48 -5.48 -21.30
CA LEU A 97 42.33 -4.44 -20.30
C LEU A 97 43.58 -4.42 -19.41
N ALA A 98 43.90 -3.28 -18.83
CA ALA A 98 44.86 -3.19 -17.76
C ALA A 98 44.36 -2.23 -16.67
N PHE A 99 44.23 -2.74 -15.45
CA PHE A 99 43.91 -1.93 -14.29
C PHE A 99 45.18 -1.26 -13.79
N GLU A 100 45.19 0.06 -13.75
CA GLU A 100 46.34 0.87 -13.37
C GLU A 100 46.04 1.66 -12.10
N LEU A 101 46.98 1.61 -11.17
CA LEU A 101 47.02 2.47 -9.99
C LEU A 101 48.07 3.54 -10.22
N LEU A 102 47.68 4.78 -9.96
CA LEU A 102 48.56 5.94 -10.02
C LEU A 102 48.90 6.40 -8.60
N ASP A 103 50.04 7.05 -8.48
CA ASP A 103 50.44 7.76 -7.26
C ASP A 103 49.40 8.80 -6.80
N GLY A 104 49.60 9.35 -5.60
CA GLY A 104 48.67 10.31 -4.98
C GLY A 104 48.43 11.59 -5.81
N ASP A 105 49.35 11.91 -6.72
CA ASP A 105 49.26 13.07 -7.62
C ASP A 105 48.65 12.71 -8.99
N GLY A 106 48.37 11.43 -9.24
CA GLY A 106 47.71 10.95 -10.46
C GLY A 106 48.59 11.00 -11.72
N THR A 107 49.91 11.03 -11.56
CA THR A 107 50.85 11.25 -12.68
C THR A 107 51.70 10.03 -13.03
N THR A 108 52.07 9.22 -12.04
CA THR A 108 52.92 8.04 -12.26
C THR A 108 52.14 6.75 -12.07
N VAL A 109 52.20 5.84 -13.05
CA VAL A 109 51.65 4.47 -12.89
C VAL A 109 52.58 3.69 -11.97
N ILE A 110 52.09 3.35 -10.79
CA ILE A 110 52.83 2.59 -9.76
C ILE A 110 52.57 1.09 -9.82
N SER A 111 51.44 0.69 -10.40
CA SER A 111 51.07 -0.71 -10.61
C SER A 111 50.15 -0.80 -11.83
N SER A 112 50.37 -1.79 -12.68
CA SER A 112 49.51 -2.09 -13.83
C SER A 112 49.27 -3.59 -13.90
N ARG A 113 48.01 -3.99 -14.04
CA ARG A 113 47.61 -5.39 -14.06
C ARG A 113 46.76 -5.70 -15.27
N ARG A 114 47.34 -6.52 -16.14
CA ARG A 114 46.68 -7.01 -17.35
C ARG A 114 45.51 -7.92 -16.98
N ILE A 115 44.35 -7.64 -17.54
CA ILE A 115 43.13 -8.43 -17.45
C ILE A 115 42.83 -8.94 -18.87
N PRO A 116 42.99 -10.25 -19.13
CA PRO A 116 42.63 -10.83 -20.42
C PRO A 116 41.12 -10.76 -20.65
N VAL A 117 40.69 -10.40 -21.86
CA VAL A 117 39.27 -10.40 -22.25
C VAL A 117 39.07 -11.28 -23.49
N THR A 118 38.13 -12.21 -23.39
CA THR A 118 37.62 -13.01 -24.51
C THR A 118 36.21 -12.56 -24.83
N VAL A 119 35.95 -12.21 -26.07
CA VAL A 119 34.59 -11.88 -26.53
C VAL A 119 34.08 -13.06 -27.35
N GLU A 120 32.99 -13.66 -26.89
CA GLU A 120 32.32 -14.75 -27.60
C GLU A 120 31.60 -14.18 -28.82
N GLU A 121 31.57 -14.92 -29.94
CA GLU A 121 30.87 -14.47 -31.14
C GLU A 121 29.36 -14.28 -30.84
N PRO A 122 28.72 -13.22 -31.36
CA PRO A 122 27.28 -13.05 -31.22
C PRO A 122 26.56 -14.26 -31.84
N VAL A 123 25.71 -14.94 -31.08
CA VAL A 123 24.77 -15.90 -31.65
C VAL A 123 23.69 -15.09 -32.36
N VAL A 124 23.80 -14.97 -33.69
CA VAL A 124 22.89 -14.20 -34.52
C VAL A 124 21.48 -14.80 -34.41
N ASN A 125 20.55 -14.10 -33.77
CA ASN A 125 19.14 -14.28 -34.08
C ASN A 125 18.94 -13.72 -35.49
N THR A 126 18.60 -14.58 -36.45
CA THR A 126 18.57 -14.23 -37.88
C THR A 126 17.53 -13.17 -38.23
N ASP A 127 16.59 -12.90 -37.30
CA ASP A 127 15.51 -11.92 -37.44
C ASP A 127 15.81 -10.56 -36.77
N GLY A 128 16.87 -10.46 -35.97
CA GLY A 128 17.30 -9.22 -35.32
C GLY A 128 18.49 -8.62 -36.05
N GLY A 129 18.36 -7.40 -36.58
CA GLY A 129 19.51 -6.65 -37.13
C GLY A 129 20.65 -6.50 -36.13
N GLU A 130 21.81 -5.98 -36.58
CA GLU A 130 23.12 -5.91 -35.89
C GLU A 130 23.17 -5.24 -34.47
N ALA A 131 22.04 -4.99 -33.81
CA ALA A 131 21.88 -4.27 -32.56
C ALA A 131 21.06 -5.05 -31.50
N TYR A 132 21.30 -6.35 -31.32
CA TYR A 132 20.50 -7.21 -30.41
C TYR A 132 21.12 -7.36 -29.01
N ASP A 133 20.45 -6.87 -27.95
CA ASP A 133 20.87 -6.97 -26.54
C ASP A 133 19.98 -7.95 -25.75
N GLY A 134 20.21 -9.25 -25.94
CA GLY A 134 19.38 -10.30 -25.35
C GLY A 134 19.35 -10.35 -23.82
N LEU A 135 20.32 -9.74 -23.13
CA LEU A 135 20.33 -9.71 -21.67
C LEU A 135 19.35 -8.64 -21.14
N SER A 136 19.26 -7.47 -21.78
CA SER A 136 18.23 -6.48 -21.45
C SER A 136 16.83 -7.05 -21.66
N ASP A 137 16.59 -7.75 -22.76
CA ASP A 137 15.28 -8.33 -23.06
C ASP A 137 14.90 -9.44 -22.08
N LEU A 138 15.84 -10.30 -21.68
CA LEU A 138 15.59 -11.31 -20.65
C LEU A 138 15.22 -10.66 -19.31
N HIS A 139 15.92 -9.62 -18.89
CA HIS A 139 15.61 -8.90 -17.66
C HIS A 139 14.27 -8.16 -17.73
N ASN A 140 13.96 -7.55 -18.88
CA ASN A 140 12.67 -6.93 -19.13
C ASN A 140 11.54 -7.96 -19.11
N ALA A 141 11.72 -9.13 -19.74
CA ALA A 141 10.76 -10.22 -19.73
C ALA A 141 10.54 -10.79 -18.32
N VAL A 142 11.61 -10.96 -17.53
CA VAL A 142 11.52 -11.38 -16.12
C VAL A 142 10.80 -10.33 -15.28
N ALA A 143 11.04 -9.03 -15.52
CA ALA A 143 10.34 -7.95 -14.83
C ALA A 143 8.83 -7.96 -15.17
N ILE A 144 8.47 -8.12 -16.45
CA ILE A 144 7.08 -8.26 -16.91
C ILE A 144 6.43 -9.50 -16.30
N ALA A 145 7.12 -10.64 -16.27
CA ALA A 145 6.60 -11.87 -15.68
C ALA A 145 6.38 -11.73 -14.17
N LYS A 146 7.29 -11.03 -13.46
CA LYS A 146 7.15 -10.76 -12.03
C LYS A 146 5.99 -9.81 -11.74
N ALA A 147 5.79 -8.78 -12.56
CA ALA A 147 4.63 -7.89 -12.47
C ALA A 147 3.33 -8.67 -12.68
N SER A 148 3.27 -9.48 -13.75
CA SER A 148 2.10 -10.32 -14.06
C SER A 148 1.78 -11.32 -12.95
N ALA A 149 2.81 -11.90 -12.31
CA ALA A 149 2.61 -12.81 -11.17
C ALA A 149 2.07 -12.08 -9.93
N SER A 150 2.48 -10.82 -9.72
CA SER A 150 1.91 -9.98 -8.65
C SER A 150 0.45 -9.65 -8.91
N ASP A 151 0.11 -9.25 -10.15
CA ASP A 151 -1.27 -8.94 -10.53
C ASP A 151 -2.21 -10.15 -10.35
N ILE A 152 -1.72 -11.36 -10.66
CA ILE A 152 -2.47 -12.61 -10.43
C ILE A 152 -2.70 -12.85 -8.94
N ALA A 153 -1.68 -12.67 -8.10
CA ALA A 153 -1.82 -12.85 -6.65
C ALA A 153 -2.80 -11.84 -6.03
N ASP A 154 -2.78 -10.59 -6.50
CA ASP A 154 -3.73 -9.55 -6.07
C ASP A 154 -5.17 -9.89 -6.51
N ALA A 155 -5.34 -10.44 -7.72
CA ALA A 155 -6.63 -10.92 -8.20
C ALA A 155 -7.16 -12.11 -7.37
N GLU A 156 -6.31 -13.06 -7.00
CA GLU A 156 -6.67 -14.19 -6.12
C GLU A 156 -7.08 -13.73 -4.72
N ALA A 157 -6.37 -12.75 -4.17
CA ALA A 157 -6.70 -12.15 -2.87
C ALA A 157 -8.04 -11.41 -2.91
N ALA A 158 -8.29 -10.62 -3.97
CA ALA A 158 -9.55 -9.92 -4.17
C ALA A 158 -10.74 -10.89 -4.33
N PHE A 159 -10.53 -11.99 -5.06
CA PHE A 159 -11.53 -13.04 -5.21
C PHE A 159 -11.84 -13.72 -3.87
N SER A 160 -10.82 -14.07 -3.10
CA SER A 160 -10.97 -14.70 -1.78
C SER A 160 -11.70 -13.78 -0.79
N ALA A 161 -11.34 -12.49 -0.73
CA ALA A 161 -12.03 -11.50 0.10
C ALA A 161 -13.49 -11.30 -0.32
N THR A 162 -13.79 -11.45 -1.62
CA THR A 162 -15.18 -11.41 -2.12
C THR A 162 -15.95 -12.67 -1.70
N ALA A 163 -15.33 -13.84 -1.80
CA ALA A 163 -15.90 -15.09 -1.33
C ALA A 163 -16.21 -15.04 0.17
N ASP A 164 -15.31 -14.48 0.99
CA ASP A 164 -15.54 -14.31 2.43
C ASP A 164 -16.67 -13.34 2.73
N LYS A 165 -16.80 -12.23 1.97
CA LYS A 165 -17.95 -11.32 2.08
C LYS A 165 -19.26 -11.99 1.70
N VAL A 166 -19.26 -12.83 0.67
CA VAL A 166 -20.45 -13.59 0.26
C VAL A 166 -20.81 -14.63 1.32
N ASN A 167 -19.84 -15.38 1.84
CA ASN A 167 -20.06 -16.35 2.92
C ASN A 167 -20.58 -15.66 4.19
N LYS A 168 -19.97 -14.53 4.56
CA LYS A 168 -20.41 -13.73 5.69
C LYS A 168 -21.82 -13.15 5.46
N LEU A 169 -22.14 -12.69 4.25
CA LEU A 169 -23.50 -12.25 3.91
C LEU A 169 -24.49 -13.40 4.05
N VAL A 170 -24.14 -14.61 3.62
CA VAL A 170 -24.98 -15.81 3.77
C VAL A 170 -25.15 -16.20 5.26
N GLU A 171 -24.09 -16.07 6.07
CA GLU A 171 -24.12 -16.34 7.51
C GLU A 171 -24.89 -15.27 8.31
N ASP A 172 -24.74 -13.99 7.96
CA ASP A 172 -25.37 -12.86 8.62
C ASP A 172 -26.84 -12.68 8.20
N THR A 173 -27.27 -13.30 7.08
CA THR A 173 -28.69 -13.32 6.67
C THR A 173 -29.48 -14.25 7.58
N THR A 174 -29.89 -13.73 8.74
CA THR A 174 -30.85 -14.36 9.62
C THR A 174 -32.26 -14.06 9.13
N PHE A 175 -32.95 -15.04 8.55
CA PHE A 175 -34.37 -14.91 8.21
C PHE A 175 -35.19 -15.01 9.51
N THR A 176 -35.47 -13.87 10.13
CA THR A 176 -36.31 -13.81 11.33
C THR A 176 -37.78 -13.78 10.91
N PHE A 177 -38.51 -14.88 11.13
CA PHE A 177 -39.97 -14.87 11.06
C PHE A 177 -40.49 -14.34 12.40
N ASP A 178 -40.81 -13.06 12.45
CA ASP A 178 -41.43 -12.47 13.64
C ASP A 178 -42.93 -12.80 13.63
N CYS A 179 -43.28 -14.00 14.10
CA CYS A 179 -44.68 -14.36 14.33
C CYS A 179 -45.09 -13.89 15.73
N THR A 180 -45.43 -12.60 15.84
CA THR A 180 -46.22 -12.12 16.97
C THR A 180 -47.68 -12.59 16.78
N PRO A 181 -48.35 -13.15 17.81
CA PRO A 181 -49.75 -13.54 17.70
C PRO A 181 -50.62 -12.28 17.59
N ILE A 182 -51.06 -11.93 16.38
CA ILE A 182 -52.08 -10.91 16.17
C ILE A 182 -53.45 -11.55 16.43
N ALA A 183 -54.31 -10.85 17.18
CA ALA A 183 -55.69 -11.22 17.44
C ALA A 183 -56.47 -11.52 16.13
N PRO A 184 -57.57 -12.31 16.16
CA PRO A 184 -58.07 -13.09 15.01
C PRO A 184 -58.69 -12.32 13.82
N SER A 185 -58.45 -11.01 13.62
CA SER A 185 -59.27 -10.21 12.70
C SER A 185 -58.56 -9.27 11.73
N GLU A 186 -57.24 -9.35 11.52
CA GLU A 186 -56.59 -8.61 10.42
C GLU A 186 -55.64 -9.49 9.58
N PRO A 187 -55.58 -9.30 8.25
CA PRO A 187 -54.69 -10.05 7.38
C PRO A 187 -53.23 -9.72 7.70
N PRO A 188 -52.30 -10.69 7.65
CA PRO A 188 -50.91 -10.46 8.00
C PRO A 188 -50.27 -9.50 6.98
N THR A 189 -49.83 -8.33 7.44
CA THR A 189 -48.93 -7.46 6.68
C THR A 189 -47.49 -7.86 6.94
N VAL A 190 -46.77 -8.21 5.88
CA VAL A 190 -45.32 -8.41 5.91
C VAL A 190 -44.65 -7.05 5.93
N SER A 191 -43.98 -6.71 7.03
CA SER A 191 -43.11 -5.54 7.14
C SER A 191 -41.67 -6.02 7.13
N ALA A 192 -40.90 -5.67 6.09
CA ALA A 192 -39.46 -5.79 6.11
C ALA A 192 -38.90 -4.50 6.71
N ASP A 193 -38.47 -4.54 7.97
CA ASP A 193 -37.71 -3.44 8.56
C ASP A 193 -36.22 -3.68 8.28
N THR A 194 -35.70 -2.97 7.29
CA THR A 194 -34.26 -2.84 7.09
C THR A 194 -33.86 -1.48 7.62
N GLU A 195 -32.90 -1.43 8.55
CA GLU A 195 -32.35 -0.20 9.15
C GLU A 195 -31.72 0.80 8.15
N ASP A 196 -31.82 0.60 6.84
CA ASP A 196 -31.48 1.59 5.83
C ASP A 196 -32.57 1.71 4.74
N ASN A 197 -33.18 2.88 4.70
CA ASN A 197 -34.35 3.28 3.92
C ASN A 197 -34.11 3.26 2.39
N LYS A 198 -34.28 2.10 1.72
CA LYS A 198 -34.58 1.99 0.27
C LYS A 198 -35.46 0.76 -0.03
N THR A 199 -36.76 0.90 0.16
CA THR A 199 -37.74 -0.07 -0.33
C THR A 199 -37.88 0.02 -1.85
N THR A 200 -37.64 -1.10 -2.55
CA THR A 200 -38.20 -1.35 -3.89
C THR A 200 -39.03 -2.61 -3.77
N ASP A 201 -40.34 -2.51 -3.97
CA ASP A 201 -41.30 -3.59 -3.79
C ASP A 201 -41.01 -4.77 -4.72
N GLY A 202 -40.69 -5.92 -4.13
CA GLY A 202 -40.55 -7.19 -4.82
C GLY A 202 -41.13 -8.33 -3.98
N THR A 203 -42.35 -8.77 -4.32
CA THR A 203 -42.97 -9.95 -3.72
C THR A 203 -42.18 -11.22 -4.04
N VAL A 204 -41.69 -11.92 -3.02
CA VAL A 204 -41.10 -13.27 -3.13
C VAL A 204 -42.11 -14.30 -2.65
N THR A 205 -42.48 -15.23 -3.53
CA THR A 205 -43.32 -16.40 -3.19
C THR A 205 -42.41 -17.55 -2.77
N ILE A 206 -42.51 -18.03 -1.52
CA ILE A 206 -41.71 -19.14 -1.01
C ILE A 206 -42.57 -20.41 -0.95
N GLY A 207 -42.06 -21.50 -1.53
CA GLY A 207 -42.72 -22.81 -1.65
C GLY A 207 -42.69 -23.67 -0.38
N ASN A 208 -43.63 -24.63 -0.36
CA ASN A 208 -44.25 -25.30 0.79
C ASN A 208 -43.44 -26.28 1.68
N ASP A 209 -42.11 -26.23 1.84
CA ASP A 209 -41.44 -27.23 2.70
C ASP A 209 -40.24 -26.69 3.49
N ILE A 210 -40.46 -26.32 4.76
CA ILE A 210 -39.44 -26.34 5.81
C ILE A 210 -40.05 -26.99 7.05
N ARG A 211 -39.45 -28.09 7.52
CA ARG A 211 -39.80 -28.77 8.80
C ARG A 211 -38.72 -28.50 9.84
N VAL A 212 -39.10 -27.95 11.00
CA VAL A 212 -38.20 -27.70 12.14
C VAL A 212 -38.38 -28.81 13.20
N HIS A 213 -37.31 -29.50 13.57
CA HIS A 213 -37.26 -30.43 14.70
C HIS A 213 -36.80 -29.69 15.96
N VAL A 214 -37.64 -29.66 17.00
CA VAL A 214 -37.28 -29.12 18.32
C VAL A 214 -37.00 -30.28 19.28
N LYS A 215 -35.81 -30.29 19.92
CA LYS A 215 -35.48 -31.18 21.04
C LYS A 215 -35.48 -30.37 22.33
N THR A 216 -36.45 -30.60 23.21
CA THR A 216 -36.43 -30.12 24.60
C THR A 216 -36.07 -31.26 25.54
N PRO A 217 -35.41 -30.98 26.69
CA PRO A 217 -35.21 -31.98 27.73
C PRO A 217 -36.45 -32.04 28.62
N ARG A 218 -37.20 -33.15 28.48
CA ARG A 218 -38.25 -33.68 29.37
C ARG A 218 -39.69 -33.29 29.01
N ALA A 219 -40.52 -34.34 28.95
CA ALA A 219 -41.81 -34.42 28.28
C ALA A 219 -42.96 -33.88 29.14
N TYR A 220 -43.76 -33.00 28.54
CA TYR A 220 -45.18 -32.78 28.86
C TYR A 220 -45.97 -33.12 27.59
N GLN A 221 -47.07 -33.86 27.72
CA GLN A 221 -48.01 -34.07 26.61
C GLN A 221 -49.24 -33.20 26.86
N PHE A 222 -49.65 -32.46 25.84
CA PHE A 222 -50.91 -31.74 25.78
C PHE A 222 -51.95 -32.67 25.14
N ASP A 223 -53.16 -32.69 25.66
CA ASP A 223 -54.25 -33.37 24.96
C ASP A 223 -54.83 -32.48 23.84
N SER A 224 -55.82 -33.02 23.13
CA SER A 224 -56.36 -32.45 21.90
C SER A 224 -57.10 -31.12 22.06
N ASP A 225 -57.32 -30.65 23.29
CA ASP A 225 -57.97 -29.37 23.59
C ASP A 225 -57.02 -28.33 24.24
N GLY A 226 -55.77 -28.70 24.53
CA GLY A 226 -54.67 -27.75 24.78
C GLY A 226 -54.37 -27.35 26.22
N ASP A 227 -54.93 -28.03 27.24
CA ASP A 227 -54.59 -27.79 28.65
C ASP A 227 -53.50 -28.75 29.19
N VAL A 228 -52.81 -28.34 30.28
CA VAL A 228 -51.78 -29.14 30.98
C VAL A 228 -52.39 -29.78 32.23
N GLU A 229 -52.56 -31.10 32.24
CA GLU A 229 -53.02 -31.84 33.42
C GLU A 229 -51.90 -32.73 34.00
N PHE A 230 -51.71 -32.68 35.33
CA PHE A 230 -50.96 -33.69 36.08
C PHE A 230 -51.92 -34.82 36.47
N VAL A 231 -51.66 -36.03 36.00
CA VAL A 231 -52.44 -37.20 36.41
C VAL A 231 -51.50 -38.24 37.01
N ASP A 232 -51.61 -38.47 38.32
CA ASP A 232 -51.35 -39.78 38.94
C ASP A 232 -52.71 -40.43 39.19
N PRO A 233 -53.17 -41.35 38.32
CA PRO A 233 -54.38 -42.12 38.54
C PRO A 233 -53.98 -43.52 39.01
N ASN A 234 -54.47 -43.88 40.19
CA ASN A 234 -54.45 -45.20 40.82
C ASN A 234 -53.33 -45.40 41.85
N GLY A 235 -53.52 -44.73 42.98
CA GLY A 235 -52.88 -45.11 44.23
C GLY A 235 -53.11 -46.59 44.55
N ASP A 236 -52.02 -47.27 44.88
CA ASP A 236 -51.98 -48.26 45.95
C ASP A 236 -50.53 -48.49 46.43
N ALA A 237 -50.37 -48.36 47.75
CA ALA A 237 -49.28 -48.79 48.63
C ALA A 237 -47.84 -48.25 48.42
N GLY A 238 -47.38 -47.39 49.33
CA GLY A 238 -45.96 -47.06 49.49
C GLY A 238 -45.63 -46.24 50.74
N VAL A 239 -44.52 -46.58 51.38
CA VAL A 239 -44.03 -46.12 52.69
C VAL A 239 -43.62 -44.64 52.67
N GLU A 240 -44.13 -43.83 53.61
CA GLU A 240 -43.65 -42.47 53.82
C GLU A 240 -42.41 -42.47 54.74
N LEU A 241 -41.25 -42.20 54.14
CA LEU A 241 -39.99 -41.95 54.83
C LEU A 241 -39.59 -40.49 54.53
N THR A 242 -39.74 -39.60 55.52
CA THR A 242 -39.12 -38.28 55.42
C THR A 242 -37.62 -38.43 55.70
N THR A 243 -36.81 -38.40 54.64
CA THR A 243 -35.36 -38.18 54.75
C THR A 243 -34.94 -37.07 53.79
N LYS A 244 -34.32 -36.04 54.36
CA LYS A 244 -33.45 -35.14 53.60
C LYS A 244 -32.13 -35.89 53.41
N THR A 245 -31.75 -36.17 52.17
CA THR A 245 -30.47 -36.80 51.87
C THR A 245 -29.63 -35.83 51.04
N ASP A 246 -28.59 -35.28 51.67
CA ASP A 246 -27.41 -34.73 50.99
C ASP A 246 -26.42 -35.86 50.70
N SER A 247 -25.67 -35.69 49.62
CA SER A 247 -25.02 -36.76 48.84
C SER A 247 -23.70 -37.33 49.37
N SER A 248 -23.37 -37.33 50.68
CA SER A 248 -22.06 -37.88 51.09
C SER A 248 -21.82 -38.28 52.56
N ASP A 249 -22.83 -38.64 53.37
CA ASP A 249 -22.54 -39.24 54.70
C ASP A 249 -23.47 -40.41 55.05
N SER A 250 -22.86 -41.50 55.50
CA SER A 250 -23.43 -42.83 55.73
C SER A 250 -23.64 -43.08 57.22
N SER A 251 -24.44 -42.25 57.89
CA SER A 251 -24.99 -42.57 59.21
C SER A 251 -26.38 -41.97 59.41
N ILE A 252 -27.41 -42.83 59.37
CA ILE A 252 -28.82 -42.49 59.58
C ILE A 252 -29.19 -42.85 61.02
N GLN A 253 -29.59 -41.88 61.83
CA GLN A 253 -30.24 -42.09 63.12
C GLN A 253 -31.76 -42.00 62.91
N SER A 254 -32.46 -43.12 63.08
CA SER A 254 -33.91 -43.27 62.87
C SER A 254 -34.68 -43.12 64.18
N GLU A 255 -35.65 -42.22 64.28
CA GLU A 255 -36.50 -42.13 65.50
C GLU A 255 -37.98 -42.50 65.29
N HIS A 256 -38.52 -42.62 64.06
CA HIS A 256 -39.92 -43.05 63.89
C HIS A 256 -40.14 -43.92 62.64
N PHE A 257 -40.47 -45.20 62.87
CA PHE A 257 -40.82 -46.20 61.85
C PHE A 257 -42.33 -46.50 61.96
N LYS A 258 -43.14 -46.05 60.99
CA LYS A 258 -44.56 -46.40 60.89
C LYS A 258 -44.73 -47.62 59.99
N PHE A 259 -45.39 -48.66 60.52
CA PHE A 259 -45.68 -49.89 59.80
C PHE A 259 -47.19 -49.99 59.52
N THR A 260 -47.57 -50.04 58.25
CA THR A 260 -48.93 -50.42 57.83
C THR A 260 -48.86 -51.84 57.28
N LEU A 261 -49.46 -52.81 57.98
CA LEU A 261 -49.56 -54.19 57.49
C LEU A 261 -50.66 -54.32 56.44
N PRO A 262 -50.45 -55.15 55.39
CA PRO A 262 -51.53 -55.56 54.51
C PRO A 262 -52.56 -56.33 55.35
N ARG A 263 -53.85 -56.14 55.05
CA ARG A 263 -55.00 -56.78 55.69
C ARG A 263 -54.68 -58.19 56.23
N SER A 264 -54.41 -58.28 57.54
CA SER A 264 -54.62 -59.51 58.29
C SER A 264 -56.08 -59.49 58.78
N PRO A 265 -56.88 -60.55 58.56
CA PRO A 265 -58.33 -60.48 58.75
C PRO A 265 -58.80 -60.34 60.21
N TYR A 266 -57.90 -60.25 61.20
CA TYR A 266 -58.28 -60.47 62.60
C TYR A 266 -57.68 -59.53 63.65
N ILE A 267 -56.88 -58.49 63.35
CA ILE A 267 -56.51 -57.48 64.36
C ILE A 267 -56.69 -56.07 63.81
N LYS A 268 -57.51 -55.26 64.47
CA LYS A 268 -57.96 -53.94 63.97
C LYS A 268 -57.47 -52.76 64.83
N GLU A 269 -56.98 -53.01 66.05
CA GLU A 269 -56.46 -51.97 66.95
C GLU A 269 -55.52 -52.57 68.02
N VAL A 270 -54.54 -51.80 68.50
CA VAL A 270 -53.70 -52.11 69.67
C VAL A 270 -53.84 -51.00 70.70
N VAL A 271 -54.13 -51.32 71.96
CA VAL A 271 -54.34 -50.35 73.05
C VAL A 271 -53.44 -50.67 74.24
N ALA A 272 -52.81 -49.66 74.84
CA ALA A 272 -52.00 -49.82 76.05
C ALA A 272 -52.68 -49.18 77.26
N THR A 273 -52.76 -49.91 78.37
CA THR A 273 -53.37 -49.49 79.64
C THR A 273 -52.42 -49.68 80.82
N ARG A 274 -52.69 -48.99 81.93
CA ARG A 274 -51.85 -49.05 83.14
C ARG A 274 -52.42 -50.04 84.14
N GLY A 275 -51.59 -50.88 84.77
CA GLY A 275 -52.07 -51.84 85.77
C GLY A 275 -50.94 -52.54 86.52
N GLU A 276 -51.23 -53.12 87.69
CA GLU A 276 -50.21 -53.55 88.68
C GLU A 276 -49.22 -54.62 88.23
N ASN A 277 -49.51 -55.39 87.16
CA ASN A 277 -48.60 -56.39 86.58
C ASN A 277 -48.58 -56.31 85.05
N ALA A 278 -47.44 -56.66 84.44
CA ALA A 278 -47.33 -56.68 82.99
C ALA A 278 -48.18 -57.82 82.38
N SER A 279 -49.05 -57.51 81.43
CA SER A 279 -49.87 -58.52 80.73
C SER A 279 -50.19 -58.13 79.29
N ALA A 280 -50.48 -59.13 78.45
CA ALA A 280 -50.95 -58.96 77.08
C ALA A 280 -52.19 -59.85 76.84
N THR A 281 -53.28 -59.28 76.36
CA THR A 281 -54.54 -60.01 76.12
C THR A 281 -55.16 -59.63 74.77
N LEU A 282 -55.84 -60.59 74.13
CA LEU A 282 -56.64 -60.32 72.94
C LEU A 282 -58.13 -60.32 73.29
N SER A 283 -58.86 -59.34 72.76
CA SER A 283 -60.33 -59.27 72.85
C SER A 283 -60.93 -59.20 71.45
N THR A 284 -62.08 -59.85 71.22
CA THR A 284 -62.81 -59.74 69.95
C THR A 284 -63.66 -58.47 69.96
N ILE A 285 -63.69 -57.75 68.83
CA ILE A 285 -64.49 -56.53 68.64
C ILE A 285 -65.39 -56.69 67.41
N ASP A 286 -66.39 -55.81 67.28
CA ASP A 286 -67.42 -55.92 66.25
C ASP A 286 -66.86 -56.02 64.82
N GLY A 287 -67.48 -56.92 64.05
CA GLY A 287 -67.07 -57.25 62.68
C GLY A 287 -66.06 -58.40 62.57
N GLY A 288 -65.80 -59.16 63.65
CA GLY A 288 -64.95 -60.36 63.61
C GLY A 288 -63.45 -60.09 63.79
N TYR A 289 -63.06 -58.85 64.05
CA TYR A 289 -61.68 -58.45 64.31
C TYR A 289 -61.32 -58.61 65.79
N ARG A 290 -60.02 -58.55 66.12
CA ARG A 290 -59.50 -58.58 67.49
C ARG A 290 -58.73 -57.30 67.82
N ARG A 291 -58.67 -56.96 69.10
CA ARG A 291 -57.88 -55.88 69.69
C ARG A 291 -56.85 -56.48 70.64
N LEU A 292 -55.58 -56.10 70.49
CA LEU A 292 -54.51 -56.48 71.41
C LEU A 292 -54.37 -55.41 72.50
N ILE A 293 -54.45 -55.80 73.77
CA ILE A 293 -54.35 -54.91 74.94
C ILE A 293 -53.09 -55.25 75.73
N LEU A 294 -52.24 -54.25 75.98
CA LEU A 294 -51.01 -54.37 76.76
C LEU A 294 -51.13 -53.59 78.08
N THR A 295 -50.85 -54.22 79.22
CA THR A 295 -50.89 -53.58 80.55
C THR A 295 -49.49 -53.40 81.11
N LEU A 296 -49.14 -52.19 81.60
CA LEU A 296 -47.80 -51.85 82.13
C LEU A 296 -47.83 -51.44 83.63
N PRO A 297 -46.95 -52.00 84.50
CA PRO A 297 -46.92 -51.72 85.94
C PRO A 297 -46.07 -50.53 86.40
N LYS A 298 -46.47 -49.92 87.53
CA LYS A 298 -45.87 -48.74 88.17
C LYS A 298 -45.57 -49.01 89.65
N GLY A 299 -44.36 -48.72 90.12
CA GLY A 299 -43.96 -48.85 91.54
C GLY A 299 -43.97 -47.51 92.30
N ASP A 300 -44.27 -47.55 93.60
CA ASP A 300 -44.34 -46.38 94.49
C ASP A 300 -43.26 -46.40 95.60
N LYS A 301 -42.98 -45.20 96.13
CA LYS A 301 -41.85 -44.76 96.98
C LYS A 301 -42.36 -44.48 98.42
N GLY A 302 -41.64 -44.90 99.46
CA GLY A 302 -42.10 -44.84 100.88
C GLY A 302 -41.46 -43.75 101.75
N ASP A 303 -42.04 -43.51 102.94
CA ASP A 303 -41.51 -42.64 104.01
C ASP A 303 -41.79 -43.16 105.45
N LYS A 304 -41.05 -42.59 106.41
CA LYS A 304 -40.60 -43.03 107.76
C LYS A 304 -41.52 -42.52 108.93
N GLY A 305 -41.67 -43.28 110.04
CA GLY A 305 -42.53 -43.01 111.23
C GLY A 305 -41.94 -42.07 112.32
N GLU A 306 -42.42 -41.90 113.58
CA GLU A 306 -43.64 -42.21 114.39
C GLU A 306 -43.55 -41.40 115.73
N LYS A 307 -44.70 -41.05 116.38
CA LYS A 307 -44.98 -40.72 117.84
C LYS A 307 -44.21 -39.52 118.50
N GLY A 308 -44.71 -38.63 119.38
CA GLY A 308 -45.94 -38.29 120.13
C GLY A 308 -45.54 -37.26 121.24
N GLU A 309 -46.46 -36.66 122.02
CA GLU A 309 -46.24 -36.12 123.40
C GLU A 309 -47.61 -35.63 123.99
N LYS A 310 -47.92 -35.61 125.30
CA LYS A 310 -47.08 -35.29 126.46
C LYS A 310 -47.72 -35.69 127.82
N GLY A 311 -46.86 -36.00 128.80
CA GLY A 311 -47.12 -35.74 130.23
C GLY A 311 -46.29 -34.53 130.68
N ASP A 312 -46.89 -33.63 131.48
CA ASP A 312 -46.43 -32.25 131.76
C ASP A 312 -45.04 -32.12 132.41
N GLY A 313 -44.28 -31.09 132.00
CA GLY A 313 -42.94 -30.77 132.53
C GLY A 313 -42.54 -29.30 132.29
N GLY A 314 -41.88 -28.70 133.29
CA GLY A 314 -41.64 -27.26 133.47
C GLY A 314 -40.82 -26.52 132.41
N ASN A 315 -40.73 -25.19 132.59
CA ASN A 315 -40.35 -24.23 131.55
C ASN A 315 -38.93 -24.43 130.97
N VAL A 316 -38.82 -24.22 129.65
CA VAL A 316 -37.56 -24.23 128.87
C VAL A 316 -36.75 -22.96 129.18
N ALA A 317 -35.43 -23.10 129.34
CA ALA A 317 -34.56 -21.94 129.57
C ALA A 317 -34.54 -21.04 128.32
N THR A 318 -34.56 -19.72 128.54
CA THR A 318 -34.27 -18.73 127.50
C THR A 318 -33.05 -17.92 127.92
N ALA A 319 -32.57 -17.00 127.07
CA ALA A 319 -31.42 -16.17 127.39
C ALA A 319 -31.58 -15.36 128.69
N THR A 320 -32.82 -15.13 129.15
CA THR A 320 -33.12 -14.29 130.33
C THR A 320 -33.97 -14.99 131.40
N VAL A 321 -34.40 -16.24 131.19
CA VAL A 321 -35.21 -17.00 132.16
C VAL A 321 -34.57 -18.37 132.40
N ALA A 322 -34.27 -18.68 133.66
CA ALA A 322 -33.74 -19.97 134.05
C ALA A 322 -34.79 -21.07 133.85
N GLY A 323 -34.39 -22.17 133.23
CA GLY A 323 -35.22 -23.35 132.95
C GLY A 323 -34.34 -24.53 132.58
N VAL A 324 -34.94 -25.61 132.10
CA VAL A 324 -34.20 -26.81 131.65
C VAL A 324 -33.76 -26.67 130.19
N VAL A 325 -32.47 -26.90 129.91
CA VAL A 325 -31.90 -26.97 128.54
C VAL A 325 -31.58 -28.42 128.23
N LYS A 326 -32.07 -28.94 127.09
CA LYS A 326 -31.75 -30.29 126.62
C LYS A 326 -30.48 -30.23 125.74
N PRO A 327 -29.39 -30.93 126.09
CA PRO A 327 -28.21 -31.06 125.22
C PRO A 327 -28.59 -31.80 123.92
N ASP A 328 -28.09 -31.34 122.79
CA ASP A 328 -28.38 -31.92 121.46
C ASP A 328 -27.36 -32.98 121.01
N GLY A 329 -26.28 -33.15 121.78
CA GLY A 329 -25.22 -34.12 121.50
C GLY A 329 -24.29 -33.74 120.35
N THR A 330 -24.43 -32.55 119.76
CA THR A 330 -23.59 -32.09 118.63
C THR A 330 -23.04 -30.68 118.81
N THR A 331 -23.86 -29.71 119.18
CA THR A 331 -23.43 -28.33 119.46
C THR A 331 -23.34 -28.04 120.96
N ILE A 332 -24.13 -28.74 121.79
CA ILE A 332 -24.01 -28.78 123.24
C ILE A 332 -24.03 -30.25 123.70
N THR A 333 -22.92 -30.71 124.28
CA THR A 333 -22.73 -32.09 124.75
C THR A 333 -22.61 -32.15 126.27
N VAL A 334 -23.10 -33.25 126.87
CA VAL A 334 -22.92 -33.54 128.30
C VAL A 334 -22.09 -34.80 128.46
N THR A 335 -21.01 -34.69 129.21
CA THR A 335 -20.12 -35.81 129.52
C THR A 335 -20.73 -36.70 130.61
N SER A 336 -20.23 -37.93 130.74
CA SER A 336 -20.78 -38.93 131.67
C SER A 336 -20.68 -38.54 133.16
N ASP A 337 -19.88 -37.52 133.50
CA ASP A 337 -19.77 -36.92 134.82
C ASP A 337 -20.73 -35.73 135.05
N GLY A 338 -21.53 -35.35 134.04
CA GLY A 338 -22.54 -34.31 134.12
C GLY A 338 -22.10 -32.91 133.65
N THR A 339 -20.88 -32.73 133.12
CA THR A 339 -20.39 -31.43 132.63
C THR A 339 -20.94 -31.08 131.24
N ILE A 340 -21.32 -29.82 131.00
CA ILE A 340 -21.84 -29.33 129.70
C ILE A 340 -20.75 -28.56 128.90
N THR A 341 -20.56 -28.86 127.61
CA THR A 341 -19.62 -28.18 126.68
C THR A 341 -20.28 -27.77 125.35
N ALA A 342 -19.82 -26.68 124.69
CA ALA A 342 -20.35 -26.19 123.42
C ALA A 342 -19.28 -26.02 122.30
N LYS A 343 -19.62 -26.34 121.04
CA LYS A 343 -18.70 -26.31 119.87
C LYS A 343 -19.08 -25.22 118.85
N ALA A 344 -18.14 -24.35 118.46
CA ALA A 344 -18.35 -23.31 117.45
C ALA A 344 -17.87 -23.75 116.04
N THR A 345 -18.60 -23.37 114.98
CA THR A 345 -18.23 -23.57 113.56
C THR A 345 -18.17 -22.22 112.83
N THR A 346 -17.19 -22.06 111.93
CA THR A 346 -17.08 -20.87 111.05
C THR A 346 -17.72 -21.14 109.67
N PRO A 347 -18.31 -20.12 109.01
CA PRO A 347 -19.02 -20.30 107.73
C PRO A 347 -18.07 -20.39 106.52
N ILE A 348 -18.53 -21.06 105.45
CA ILE A 348 -17.87 -21.07 104.12
C ILE A 348 -17.98 -19.68 103.49
N ALA A 349 -16.90 -19.21 102.87
CA ALA A 349 -16.91 -17.90 102.20
C ALA A 349 -17.82 -17.89 100.97
N THR A 350 -18.47 -16.75 100.74
CA THR A 350 -19.19 -16.45 99.49
C THR A 350 -18.76 -15.07 99.00
N THR A 351 -19.20 -14.64 97.80
CA THR A 351 -18.89 -13.30 97.27
C THR A 351 -19.40 -12.14 98.15
N SER A 352 -20.28 -12.42 99.12
CA SER A 352 -20.87 -11.43 100.02
C SER A 352 -20.64 -11.72 101.52
N LYS A 353 -19.99 -12.83 101.88
CA LYS A 353 -19.75 -13.21 103.28
C LYS A 353 -18.35 -13.75 103.48
N VAL A 354 -17.58 -13.11 104.37
CA VAL A 354 -16.25 -13.57 104.79
C VAL A 354 -16.39 -14.92 105.50
N GLY A 355 -15.57 -15.88 105.09
CA GLY A 355 -15.55 -17.25 105.62
C GLY A 355 -14.26 -17.94 105.19
N THR A 356 -14.17 -19.25 105.40
CA THR A 356 -13.03 -20.05 104.93
C THR A 356 -13.31 -20.60 103.53
N VAL A 357 -12.28 -20.64 102.67
CA VAL A 357 -12.32 -21.22 101.32
C VAL A 357 -11.40 -22.45 101.31
N LYS A 358 -11.84 -23.54 100.68
CA LYS A 358 -11.02 -24.73 100.45
C LYS A 358 -10.56 -24.75 99.00
N PRO A 359 -9.27 -24.52 98.70
CA PRO A 359 -8.73 -24.68 97.35
C PRO A 359 -8.88 -26.13 96.86
N ASP A 360 -9.15 -26.30 95.56
CA ASP A 360 -9.45 -27.61 94.96
C ASP A 360 -8.19 -28.45 94.70
N GLY A 361 -7.01 -27.84 94.76
CA GLY A 361 -5.73 -28.50 94.53
C GLY A 361 -5.38 -28.72 93.07
N GLU A 362 -6.23 -28.30 92.13
CA GLU A 362 -6.01 -28.46 90.68
C GLU A 362 -6.00 -27.10 89.96
N THR A 363 -7.09 -26.33 90.07
CA THR A 363 -7.17 -24.99 89.47
C THR A 363 -6.62 -23.91 90.39
N ILE A 364 -6.78 -24.12 91.71
CA ILE A 364 -6.23 -23.27 92.77
C ILE A 364 -5.45 -24.17 93.74
N THR A 365 -4.14 -23.95 93.82
CA THR A 365 -3.23 -24.69 94.71
C THR A 365 -2.73 -23.80 95.84
N VAL A 366 -2.34 -24.41 96.96
CA VAL A 366 -1.70 -23.74 98.08
C VAL A 366 -0.29 -24.31 98.22
N ALA A 367 0.72 -23.45 98.12
CA ALA A 367 2.10 -23.82 98.38
C ALA A 367 2.33 -24.06 99.88
N THR A 368 3.42 -24.74 100.22
CA THR A 368 3.77 -25.06 101.61
C THR A 368 4.01 -23.84 102.51
N ASP A 369 4.26 -22.66 101.91
CA ASP A 369 4.39 -21.38 102.61
C ASP A 369 3.06 -20.62 102.78
N GLY A 370 1.95 -21.20 102.33
CA GLY A 370 0.61 -20.60 102.40
C GLY A 370 0.22 -19.73 101.20
N THR A 371 1.09 -19.59 100.18
CA THR A 371 0.77 -18.83 98.97
C THR A 371 -0.30 -19.54 98.14
N ILE A 372 -1.36 -18.85 97.76
CA ILE A 372 -2.41 -19.35 96.87
C ILE A 372 -2.04 -19.02 95.42
N THR A 373 -2.00 -20.02 94.53
CA THR A 373 -1.73 -19.84 93.10
C THR A 373 -2.88 -20.37 92.27
N ALA A 374 -3.34 -19.60 91.27
CA ALA A 374 -4.23 -20.09 90.23
C ALA A 374 -3.40 -20.54 89.02
N LYS A 375 -3.62 -21.76 88.53
CA LYS A 375 -2.87 -22.32 87.40
C LYS A 375 -3.62 -22.03 86.09
N PRO A 376 -3.14 -21.11 85.23
CA PRO A 376 -3.81 -20.86 83.95
C PRO A 376 -3.66 -22.06 83.02
N THR A 377 -4.75 -22.49 82.39
CA THR A 377 -4.75 -23.51 81.33
C THR A 377 -4.54 -22.86 79.97
N VAL A 378 -3.80 -23.50 79.06
CA VAL A 378 -3.64 -23.03 77.68
C VAL A 378 -4.95 -23.29 76.92
N ALA A 379 -5.46 -22.30 76.19
CA ALA A 379 -6.64 -22.49 75.36
C ALA A 379 -6.36 -23.50 74.24
N THR A 380 -7.32 -24.38 73.98
CA THR A 380 -7.32 -25.28 72.81
C THR A 380 -8.57 -25.01 71.98
N THR A 381 -8.72 -25.69 70.83
CA THR A 381 -9.95 -25.60 70.02
C THR A 381 -11.19 -26.11 70.74
N SER A 382 -11.03 -26.83 71.85
CA SER A 382 -12.12 -27.49 72.58
C SER A 382 -12.21 -27.09 74.06
N ALA A 383 -11.32 -26.21 74.56
CA ALA A 383 -11.33 -25.77 75.95
C ALA A 383 -10.87 -24.31 76.12
N THR A 384 -11.58 -23.55 76.95
CA THR A 384 -11.23 -22.18 77.32
C THR A 384 -9.94 -22.12 78.15
N GLY A 385 -9.08 -21.15 77.87
CA GLY A 385 -7.82 -20.93 78.57
C GLY A 385 -7.17 -19.61 78.17
N VAL A 386 -5.91 -19.39 78.53
CA VAL A 386 -5.11 -18.23 78.11
C VAL A 386 -4.48 -18.48 76.74
N VAL A 387 -4.50 -17.46 75.87
CA VAL A 387 -3.86 -17.45 74.55
C VAL A 387 -2.71 -16.42 74.57
N LYS A 388 -1.55 -16.77 74.03
CA LYS A 388 -0.44 -15.83 73.80
C LYS A 388 -0.38 -15.45 72.32
N PRO A 389 -0.75 -14.21 71.94
CA PRO A 389 -0.55 -13.74 70.57
C PRO A 389 0.93 -13.70 70.19
N ASP A 390 1.23 -13.90 68.90
CA ASP A 390 2.60 -13.94 68.37
C ASP A 390 3.25 -12.54 68.27
N GLY A 391 2.47 -11.48 68.47
CA GLY A 391 2.89 -10.07 68.36
C GLY A 391 3.13 -9.61 66.91
N THR A 392 3.09 -10.54 65.96
CA THR A 392 3.43 -10.32 64.56
C THR A 392 2.16 -10.26 63.73
N THR A 393 1.40 -11.35 63.65
CA THR A 393 0.14 -11.46 62.91
C THR A 393 -1.08 -11.18 63.80
N ILE A 394 -0.98 -11.50 65.09
CA ILE A 394 -2.02 -11.28 66.11
C ILE A 394 -1.39 -10.52 67.28
N ALA A 395 -2.02 -9.43 67.70
CA ALA A 395 -1.54 -8.56 68.78
C ALA A 395 -2.62 -8.31 69.83
N VAL A 396 -2.19 -8.08 71.07
CA VAL A 396 -3.06 -7.55 72.13
C VAL A 396 -3.04 -6.02 72.02
N THR A 397 -4.20 -5.41 71.88
CA THR A 397 -4.36 -3.95 71.87
C THR A 397 -4.20 -3.41 73.29
N SER A 398 -3.99 -2.09 73.43
CA SER A 398 -3.73 -1.44 74.71
C SER A 398 -4.87 -1.55 75.74
N ASP A 399 -6.09 -1.87 75.31
CA ASP A 399 -7.26 -2.13 76.15
C ASP A 399 -7.45 -3.63 76.48
N GLY A 400 -6.52 -4.49 76.07
CA GLY A 400 -6.53 -5.93 76.35
C GLY A 400 -7.30 -6.79 75.34
N SER A 401 -7.84 -6.21 74.26
CA SER A 401 -8.51 -6.98 73.19
C SER A 401 -7.51 -7.67 72.26
N ILE A 402 -7.92 -8.75 71.58
CA ILE A 402 -7.10 -9.45 70.58
C ILE A 402 -7.45 -8.91 69.18
N SER A 403 -6.44 -8.49 68.41
CA SER A 403 -6.62 -8.05 67.00
C SER A 403 -5.68 -8.80 66.04
N ALA A 404 -6.14 -9.02 64.81
CA ALA A 404 -5.31 -9.52 63.71
C ALA A 404 -4.87 -8.33 62.82
N LYS A 405 -3.59 -8.28 62.45
CA LYS A 405 -3.07 -7.19 61.60
C LYS A 405 -3.40 -7.44 60.13
N THR A 406 -3.87 -6.43 59.41
CA THR A 406 -4.07 -6.48 57.95
C THR A 406 -2.72 -6.53 57.23
N ALA A 407 -2.61 -7.40 56.21
CA ALA A 407 -1.41 -7.48 55.39
C ALA A 407 -1.15 -6.16 54.62
N THR A 408 0.11 -5.79 54.46
CA THR A 408 0.56 -4.67 53.60
C THR A 408 1.68 -5.14 52.69
N THR A 409 2.10 -4.33 51.72
CA THR A 409 3.21 -4.65 50.80
C THR A 409 4.55 -4.87 51.51
N GLY A 410 4.71 -4.41 52.76
CA GLY A 410 5.94 -4.56 53.54
C GLY A 410 5.79 -5.36 54.84
N ALA A 411 4.60 -5.89 55.16
CA ALA A 411 4.37 -6.62 56.42
C ALA A 411 3.35 -7.74 56.27
N VAL A 412 3.69 -8.91 56.81
CA VAL A 412 2.82 -10.10 56.87
C VAL A 412 1.61 -9.85 57.78
N GLY A 413 0.42 -10.28 57.36
CA GLY A 413 -0.84 -10.12 58.08
C GLY A 413 -1.97 -10.96 57.46
N VAL A 414 -3.21 -10.82 57.96
CA VAL A 414 -4.39 -11.47 57.38
C VAL A 414 -4.88 -10.71 56.14
N VAL A 415 -5.16 -11.44 55.07
CA VAL A 415 -5.70 -10.91 53.81
C VAL A 415 -7.21 -11.17 53.78
N LYS A 416 -8.01 -10.13 53.47
CA LYS A 416 -9.43 -10.29 53.17
C LYS A 416 -9.61 -10.22 51.65
N PRO A 417 -9.60 -11.36 50.92
CA PRO A 417 -9.91 -11.36 49.49
C PRO A 417 -11.35 -10.88 49.25
N ASP A 418 -11.58 -10.21 48.12
CA ASP A 418 -12.94 -9.85 47.68
C ASP A 418 -13.67 -11.04 47.03
N GLY A 419 -12.94 -12.12 46.72
CA GLY A 419 -13.47 -13.33 46.09
C GLY A 419 -13.69 -13.20 44.58
N GLU A 420 -13.42 -12.03 44.01
CA GLU A 420 -13.77 -11.70 42.63
C GLU A 420 -12.53 -11.25 41.83
N THR A 421 -11.76 -10.29 42.34
CA THR A 421 -10.49 -9.87 41.73
C THR A 421 -9.28 -10.52 42.39
N ILE A 422 -9.37 -10.89 43.66
CA ILE A 422 -8.34 -11.64 44.41
C ILE A 422 -8.97 -12.84 45.09
N THR A 423 -8.44 -14.03 44.84
CA THR A 423 -8.87 -15.29 45.44
C THR A 423 -7.76 -15.93 46.27
N VAL A 424 -8.13 -16.68 47.30
CA VAL A 424 -7.22 -17.48 48.13
C VAL A 424 -7.62 -18.94 47.96
N ALA A 425 -6.71 -19.78 47.47
CA ALA A 425 -6.95 -21.20 47.32
C ALA A 425 -6.88 -21.93 48.67
N SER A 426 -7.34 -23.19 48.71
CA SER A 426 -7.38 -24.01 49.92
C SER A 426 -6.00 -24.31 50.53
N ASP A 427 -4.92 -24.13 49.76
CA ASP A 427 -3.53 -24.26 50.20
C ASP A 427 -2.91 -22.93 50.70
N GLY A 428 -3.70 -21.85 50.73
CA GLY A 428 -3.27 -20.52 51.15
C GLY A 428 -2.57 -19.70 50.07
N SER A 429 -2.46 -20.18 48.83
CA SER A 429 -1.94 -19.38 47.72
C SER A 429 -2.91 -18.26 47.33
N ILE A 430 -2.37 -17.06 47.07
CA ILE A 430 -3.13 -15.87 46.68
C ILE A 430 -2.96 -15.67 45.17
N SER A 431 -4.07 -15.52 44.44
CA SER A 431 -4.06 -15.24 43.00
C SER A 431 -4.96 -14.05 42.66
N SER A 432 -4.53 -13.24 41.68
CA SER A 432 -5.38 -12.22 41.07
C SER A 432 -6.12 -12.82 39.88
N LYS A 433 -7.44 -12.72 39.86
CA LYS A 433 -8.29 -13.16 38.75
C LYS A 433 -8.46 -12.00 37.77
N THR A 434 -7.45 -11.76 36.94
CA THR A 434 -7.56 -10.88 35.79
C THR A 434 -8.00 -11.70 34.57
N ALA A 435 -9.18 -11.38 34.03
CA ALA A 435 -9.70 -12.06 32.83
C ALA A 435 -8.82 -11.75 31.61
N THR A 436 -8.65 -12.72 30.70
CA THR A 436 -8.05 -12.47 29.39
C THR A 436 -8.96 -11.54 28.59
N ALA A 437 -8.41 -10.49 27.99
CA ALA A 437 -9.19 -9.58 27.17
C ALA A 437 -9.83 -10.31 25.98
N THR A 438 -11.10 -10.01 25.71
CA THR A 438 -11.81 -10.42 24.49
C THR A 438 -12.23 -9.17 23.71
N THR A 439 -12.80 -9.34 22.52
CA THR A 439 -13.36 -8.22 21.72
C THR A 439 -14.55 -7.52 22.41
N SER A 440 -15.15 -8.15 23.42
CA SER A 440 -16.34 -7.67 24.12
C SER A 440 -16.13 -7.40 25.62
N THR A 441 -14.98 -7.78 26.18
CA THR A 441 -14.71 -7.67 27.63
C THR A 441 -13.28 -7.17 27.88
N ALA A 442 -13.15 -6.09 28.65
CA ALA A 442 -11.85 -5.59 29.09
C ALA A 442 -11.13 -6.61 29.99
N GLY A 443 -9.84 -6.84 29.73
CA GLY A 443 -9.02 -7.82 30.46
C GLY A 443 -7.52 -7.57 30.27
N VAL A 444 -6.69 -8.51 30.72
CA VAL A 444 -5.24 -8.47 30.48
C VAL A 444 -4.89 -9.09 29.12
N VAL A 445 -3.98 -8.45 28.39
CA VAL A 445 -3.45 -8.94 27.11
C VAL A 445 -2.01 -9.39 27.34
N LYS A 446 -1.67 -10.61 26.92
CA LYS A 446 -0.30 -11.09 26.93
C LYS A 446 0.42 -10.60 25.65
N PRO A 447 1.49 -9.79 25.75
CA PRO A 447 2.30 -9.44 24.60
C PRO A 447 2.92 -10.71 24.00
N ASP A 448 2.75 -10.91 22.70
CA ASP A 448 3.31 -12.05 21.98
C ASP A 448 4.73 -11.77 21.44
N GLY A 449 5.19 -10.52 21.54
CA GLY A 449 6.47 -10.07 21.01
C GLY A 449 6.48 -9.87 19.49
N SER A 450 5.35 -10.06 18.81
CA SER A 450 5.21 -9.96 17.35
C SER A 450 4.14 -8.94 16.95
N THR A 451 2.89 -9.13 17.37
CA THR A 451 1.78 -8.21 17.12
C THR A 451 1.63 -7.17 18.24
N ILE A 452 2.02 -7.52 19.47
CA ILE A 452 2.04 -6.62 20.62
C ILE A 452 3.39 -6.74 21.30
N THR A 453 4.14 -5.65 21.34
CA THR A 453 5.47 -5.56 21.96
C THR A 453 5.44 -4.63 23.16
N VAL A 454 6.33 -4.89 24.12
CA VAL A 454 6.55 -4.02 25.28
C VAL A 454 8.00 -3.56 25.27
N ALA A 455 8.21 -2.25 25.18
CA ALA A 455 9.54 -1.66 25.24
C ALA A 455 10.10 -1.72 26.68
N SER A 456 11.40 -1.53 26.82
CA SER A 456 12.10 -1.57 28.12
C SER A 456 11.64 -0.49 29.11
N ASP A 457 10.98 0.57 28.62
CA ASP A 457 10.37 1.64 29.42
C ASP A 457 8.91 1.34 29.83
N GLY A 458 8.38 0.17 29.44
CA GLY A 458 7.00 -0.25 29.72
C GLY A 458 5.97 0.18 28.67
N THR A 459 6.37 0.85 27.58
CA THR A 459 5.46 1.25 26.51
C THR A 459 4.94 0.03 25.74
N ILE A 460 3.63 -0.13 25.65
CA ILE A 460 2.98 -1.20 24.87
C ILE A 460 2.68 -0.66 23.47
N THR A 461 3.17 -1.34 22.44
CA THR A 461 2.92 -1.00 21.03
C THR A 461 2.19 -2.15 20.35
N ALA A 462 1.04 -1.87 19.73
CA ALA A 462 0.42 -2.78 18.79
C ALA A 462 0.98 -2.50 17.40
N LYS A 463 1.53 -3.52 16.74
CA LYS A 463 2.00 -3.42 15.37
C LYS A 463 0.75 -3.30 14.47
N THR A 464 0.62 -2.17 13.78
CA THR A 464 -0.38 -2.05 12.69
C THR A 464 -0.07 -3.11 11.63
N ASP A 465 -1.11 -3.75 11.11
CA ASP A 465 -1.02 -4.83 10.13
C ASP A 465 -0.05 -4.46 9.00
N GLU A 466 1.02 -5.23 8.86
CA GLU A 466 2.04 -5.03 7.82
C GLU A 466 1.42 -5.14 6.42
N ALA A 467 0.37 -5.95 6.26
CA ALA A 467 -0.38 -6.06 5.02
C ALA A 467 -1.16 -4.77 4.71
N LEU A 468 -1.71 -4.11 5.73
CA LEU A 468 -2.37 -2.82 5.57
C LEU A 468 -1.35 -1.73 5.20
N GLN A 469 -0.18 -1.70 5.84
CA GLN A 469 0.87 -0.74 5.50
C GLN A 469 1.43 -0.95 4.09
N LYS A 470 1.61 -2.22 3.69
CA LYS A 470 2.02 -2.60 2.34
C LYS A 470 0.97 -2.19 1.31
N SER A 471 -0.31 -2.51 1.56
CA SER A 471 -1.43 -2.12 0.68
C SER A 471 -1.58 -0.61 0.55
N VAL A 472 -1.42 0.15 1.63
CA VAL A 472 -1.42 1.63 1.59
C VAL A 472 -0.25 2.16 0.76
N SER A 473 0.94 1.57 0.90
CA SER A 473 2.14 1.98 0.14
C SER A 473 2.03 1.65 -1.35
N GLU A 474 1.49 0.47 -1.69
CA GLU A 474 1.21 0.03 -3.05
C GLU A 474 0.15 0.91 -3.71
N ASN A 475 -0.97 1.16 -3.03
CA ASN A 475 -2.01 2.07 -3.51
C ASN A 475 -1.48 3.50 -3.69
N THR A 476 -0.65 4.00 -2.77
CA THR A 476 -0.03 5.32 -2.90
C THR A 476 0.86 5.38 -4.14
N THR A 477 1.65 4.33 -4.39
CA THR A 477 2.52 4.23 -5.57
C THR A 477 1.70 4.17 -6.86
N ALA A 478 0.63 3.37 -6.90
CA ALA A 478 -0.27 3.25 -8.04
C ALA A 478 -0.99 4.58 -8.34
N ILE A 479 -1.45 5.30 -7.32
CA ILE A 479 -2.05 6.64 -7.48
C ILE A 479 -1.03 7.63 -8.08
N LEU A 480 0.21 7.62 -7.60
CA LEU A 480 1.27 8.48 -8.13
C LEU A 480 1.67 8.11 -9.57
N GLN A 481 1.59 6.83 -9.94
CA GLN A 481 1.77 6.35 -11.30
C GLN A 481 0.63 6.87 -12.20
N ASN A 482 -0.62 6.61 -11.82
CA ASN A 482 -1.81 7.05 -12.53
C ASN A 482 -1.86 8.57 -12.71
N SER A 483 -1.41 9.34 -11.72
CA SER A 483 -1.30 10.80 -11.82
C SER A 483 -0.27 11.24 -12.88
N ARG A 484 0.87 10.55 -12.97
CA ARG A 484 1.90 10.81 -13.99
C ARG A 484 1.43 10.40 -15.38
N ASP A 485 0.75 9.27 -15.48
CA ASP A 485 0.19 8.76 -16.74
C ASP A 485 -0.94 9.69 -17.23
N ASN A 486 -1.82 10.14 -16.33
CA ASN A 486 -2.84 11.14 -16.67
C ASN A 486 -2.23 12.46 -17.13
N THR A 487 -1.14 12.93 -16.51
CA THR A 487 -0.43 14.13 -16.97
C THR A 487 0.16 13.95 -18.38
N SER A 488 0.73 12.78 -18.64
CA SER A 488 1.26 12.42 -19.96
C SER A 488 0.16 12.30 -21.01
N ASN A 489 -0.97 11.68 -20.66
CA ASN A 489 -2.15 11.56 -21.51
C ASN A 489 -2.77 12.92 -21.82
N VAL A 490 -2.88 13.81 -20.83
CA VAL A 490 -3.32 15.21 -21.04
C VAL A 490 -2.37 15.94 -21.99
N THR A 491 -1.06 15.74 -21.84
CA THR A 491 -0.05 16.32 -22.75
C THR A 491 -0.17 15.75 -24.17
N ALA A 492 -0.38 14.44 -24.31
CA ALA A 492 -0.59 13.79 -25.59
C ALA A 492 -1.90 14.25 -26.27
N ILE A 493 -2.99 14.40 -25.51
CA ILE A 493 -4.26 14.93 -25.99
C ILE A 493 -4.12 16.39 -26.43
N ARG A 494 -3.37 17.23 -25.69
CA ARG A 494 -3.06 18.61 -26.09
C ARG A 494 -2.32 18.65 -27.45
N ARG A 495 -1.34 17.75 -27.65
CA ARG A 495 -0.62 17.59 -28.91
C ARG A 495 -1.51 17.11 -30.06
N LEU A 496 -2.45 16.20 -29.79
CA LEU A 496 -3.37 15.65 -30.79
C LEU A 496 -4.53 16.60 -31.13
N GLY A 497 -4.92 17.49 -30.21
CA GLY A 497 -6.04 18.42 -30.35
C GLY A 497 -5.69 19.80 -30.92
N GLY A 498 -4.41 20.10 -31.17
CA GLY A 498 -3.98 21.42 -31.67
C GLY A 498 -4.13 22.57 -30.67
N PHE A 499 -4.35 22.29 -29.38
CA PHE A 499 -4.44 23.31 -28.35
C PHE A 499 -3.04 23.77 -27.94
N CYS A 500 -2.50 24.77 -28.65
CA CYS A 500 -1.42 25.61 -28.12
C CYS A 500 -2.05 26.75 -27.32
N GLU A 501 -1.66 26.93 -26.06
CA GLU A 501 -2.17 28.02 -25.21
C GLU A 501 -1.32 29.28 -25.41
N ASN A 502 0.02 29.12 -25.49
CA ASN A 502 0.96 30.22 -25.68
C ASN A 502 1.97 29.95 -26.81
N VAL A 503 1.93 30.79 -27.84
CA VAL A 503 2.80 30.70 -29.03
C VAL A 503 3.79 31.86 -29.06
N VAL A 504 5.08 31.57 -29.21
CA VAL A 504 6.12 32.59 -29.40
C VAL A 504 6.57 32.62 -30.86
N PHE A 505 6.42 33.76 -31.50
CA PHE A 505 6.95 34.02 -32.84
C PHE A 505 8.26 34.80 -32.74
N ILE A 506 9.32 34.28 -33.35
CA ILE A 506 10.60 34.96 -33.49
C ILE A 506 10.87 35.14 -34.99
N GLY A 507 11.35 36.30 -35.42
CA GLY A 507 11.77 36.40 -36.80
C GLY A 507 12.35 37.74 -37.20
N ASP A 508 12.60 37.91 -38.49
CA ASP A 508 13.19 39.12 -39.05
C ASP A 508 12.14 40.17 -39.47
N SER A 509 12.44 40.98 -40.48
CA SER A 509 11.53 42.00 -41.02
C SER A 509 10.22 41.41 -41.55
N TRP A 510 10.18 40.12 -41.91
CA TRP A 510 8.94 39.43 -42.24
C TRP A 510 8.03 39.26 -41.02
N MET A 511 8.61 38.99 -39.86
CA MET A 511 7.83 38.89 -38.61
C MET A 511 7.36 40.26 -38.11
N ASP A 512 8.09 41.32 -38.44
CA ASP A 512 7.70 42.71 -38.18
C ASP A 512 6.60 43.24 -39.11
N GLY A 513 6.24 42.49 -40.16
CA GLY A 513 5.31 42.96 -41.19
C GLY A 513 5.86 44.18 -41.91
N TYR A 514 7.14 44.17 -42.27
CA TYR A 514 7.82 45.30 -42.90
C TYR A 514 7.40 45.46 -44.36
N TYR A 515 6.89 46.62 -44.75
CA TYR A 515 6.66 46.98 -46.15
C TYR A 515 6.58 48.51 -46.28
N SER A 516 6.69 49.04 -47.50
CA SER A 516 6.68 50.49 -47.74
C SER A 516 7.71 51.24 -46.88
N SER A 517 8.87 50.61 -46.65
CA SER A 517 9.96 51.11 -45.81
C SER A 517 9.62 51.36 -44.33
N ALA A 518 8.61 50.67 -43.78
CA ALA A 518 8.23 50.79 -42.37
C ALA A 518 7.77 49.45 -41.77
N LYS A 519 7.85 49.33 -40.44
CA LYS A 519 7.28 48.19 -39.69
C LYS A 519 5.78 48.39 -39.53
N HIS A 520 4.99 47.39 -39.92
CA HIS A 520 3.55 47.37 -39.69
C HIS A 520 3.17 46.16 -38.82
N VAL A 521 3.46 46.26 -37.53
CA VAL A 521 3.30 45.15 -36.57
C VAL A 521 1.90 44.54 -36.53
N ALA A 522 0.85 45.34 -36.79
CA ALA A 522 -0.54 44.87 -36.88
C ALA A 522 -0.79 43.96 -38.08
N ASN A 523 0.07 44.02 -39.10
CA ASN A 523 0.00 43.22 -40.31
C ASN A 523 1.03 42.08 -40.29
N SER A 524 1.64 41.82 -39.13
CA SER A 524 2.55 40.71 -38.95
C SER A 524 1.88 39.38 -39.31
N PRO A 525 2.62 38.42 -39.91
CA PRO A 525 2.09 37.09 -40.18
C PRO A 525 1.79 36.28 -38.91
N ALA A 526 2.25 36.73 -37.73
CA ALA A 526 1.95 36.09 -36.45
C ALA A 526 0.44 36.06 -36.14
N TRP A 527 -0.27 37.16 -36.39
CA TRP A 527 -1.71 37.26 -36.10
C TRP A 527 -2.57 36.28 -36.92
N PRO A 528 -2.47 36.23 -38.25
CA PRO A 528 -3.24 35.26 -39.04
C PRO A 528 -2.81 33.81 -38.78
N CYS A 529 -1.54 33.58 -38.41
CA CYS A 529 -1.06 32.25 -38.01
C CYS A 529 -1.70 31.81 -36.69
N VAL A 530 -1.60 32.60 -35.62
CA VAL A 530 -2.15 32.24 -34.31
C VAL A 530 -3.68 32.12 -34.35
N SER A 531 -4.36 32.97 -35.12
CA SER A 531 -5.80 32.90 -35.32
C SER A 531 -6.22 31.59 -35.99
N ALA A 532 -5.42 31.06 -36.91
CA ALA A 532 -5.69 29.79 -37.58
C ALA A 532 -5.32 28.57 -36.71
N LEU A 533 -4.31 28.70 -35.85
CA LEU A 533 -3.94 27.69 -34.84
C LEU A 533 -4.93 27.63 -33.67
N GLY A 534 -5.72 28.68 -33.45
CA GLY A 534 -6.68 28.75 -32.35
C GLY A 534 -6.05 29.03 -30.98
N ALA A 535 -4.81 29.56 -30.94
CA ALA A 535 -4.14 29.82 -29.68
C ALA A 535 -4.67 31.10 -29.00
N PRO A 536 -5.00 31.07 -27.70
CA PRO A 536 -5.55 32.21 -26.97
C PRO A 536 -4.50 33.28 -26.65
N SER A 537 -3.20 32.94 -26.62
CA SER A 537 -2.14 33.89 -26.33
C SER A 537 -0.92 33.70 -27.24
N TYR A 538 -0.25 34.82 -27.56
CA TYR A 538 0.99 34.79 -28.32
C TYR A 538 1.90 35.98 -28.02
N SER A 539 3.19 35.78 -28.26
CA SER A 539 4.21 36.83 -28.28
C SER A 539 4.84 36.95 -29.66
N ARG A 540 4.98 38.17 -30.18
CA ARG A 540 5.61 38.44 -31.47
C ARG A 540 6.90 39.22 -31.26
N LEU A 541 8.03 38.61 -31.61
CA LEU A 541 9.38 39.09 -31.34
C LEU A 541 10.17 39.20 -32.64
N GLY A 542 9.90 40.26 -33.41
CA GLY A 542 10.64 40.58 -34.64
C GLY A 542 11.97 41.30 -34.36
N THR A 543 12.91 41.18 -35.29
CA THR A 543 14.18 41.94 -35.36
C THR A 543 14.52 42.23 -36.83
N SER A 544 14.14 43.40 -37.31
CA SER A 544 14.30 43.77 -38.72
C SER A 544 15.79 43.86 -39.08
N GLY A 545 16.17 43.21 -40.18
CA GLY A 545 17.58 43.07 -40.60
C GLY A 545 18.38 42.03 -39.80
N GLY A 546 17.78 41.44 -38.76
CA GLY A 546 18.38 40.41 -37.92
C GLY A 546 18.15 38.99 -38.42
N GLY A 547 18.78 38.03 -37.76
CA GLY A 547 18.78 36.63 -38.10
C GLY A 547 19.26 35.77 -36.94
N TYR A 548 19.72 34.56 -37.25
CA TYR A 548 20.28 33.64 -36.25
C TYR A 548 21.58 34.18 -35.65
N TYR A 549 22.47 34.68 -36.51
CA TYR A 549 23.78 35.22 -36.13
C TYR A 549 23.90 36.71 -36.46
N LYS A 550 23.29 37.16 -37.56
CA LYS A 550 23.27 38.58 -37.90
C LYS A 550 22.37 39.35 -36.91
N SER A 551 22.92 40.36 -36.26
CA SER A 551 22.15 41.24 -35.37
C SER A 551 21.30 42.21 -36.19
N GLY A 552 20.02 42.33 -35.83
CA GLY A 552 19.09 43.34 -36.34
C GLY A 552 18.95 44.52 -35.39
N ASP A 553 17.87 45.28 -35.55
CA ASP A 553 17.55 46.41 -34.67
C ASP A 553 17.24 46.00 -33.22
N ASP A 554 16.69 44.80 -33.03
CA ASP A 554 16.35 44.25 -31.71
C ASP A 554 17.25 43.06 -31.31
N GLY A 555 18.43 42.92 -31.95
CA GLY A 555 19.40 41.85 -31.69
C GLY A 555 19.25 40.64 -32.62
N THR A 556 19.82 39.50 -32.21
CA THR A 556 19.67 38.20 -32.88
C THR A 556 18.35 37.52 -32.48
N PHE A 557 18.01 36.42 -33.15
CA PHE A 557 16.87 35.58 -32.75
C PHE A 557 17.01 35.02 -31.32
N LEU A 558 18.24 34.75 -30.86
CA LEU A 558 18.49 34.33 -29.47
C LEU A 558 18.23 35.46 -28.48
N ASP A 559 18.65 36.69 -28.81
CA ASP A 559 18.35 37.87 -27.99
C ASP A 559 16.84 38.09 -27.90
N ARG A 560 16.10 37.80 -28.99
CA ARG A 560 14.63 37.82 -28.96
C ARG A 560 14.06 36.79 -28.01
N TRP A 561 14.46 35.52 -28.11
CA TRP A 561 14.02 34.47 -27.19
C TRP A 561 14.28 34.82 -25.72
N ASN A 562 15.43 35.43 -25.43
CA ASN A 562 15.81 35.81 -24.07
C ASN A 562 14.90 36.87 -23.42
N THR A 563 14.05 37.55 -24.20
CA THR A 563 13.07 38.50 -23.66
C THR A 563 11.74 37.86 -23.23
N VAL A 564 11.52 36.56 -23.52
CA VAL A 564 10.35 35.83 -23.06
C VAL A 564 10.45 35.63 -21.55
N SER A 565 9.47 36.16 -20.80
CA SER A 565 9.47 36.15 -19.34
C SER A 565 9.00 34.82 -18.74
N ASP A 566 7.94 34.23 -19.29
CA ASP A 566 7.41 32.93 -18.86
C ASP A 566 7.61 31.86 -19.93
N LYS A 567 8.84 31.35 -20.01
CA LYS A 567 9.22 30.29 -20.96
C LYS A 567 8.60 28.94 -20.63
N SER A 568 8.21 28.71 -19.36
CA SER A 568 7.61 27.45 -18.91
C SER A 568 6.20 27.22 -19.42
N SER A 569 5.48 28.30 -19.73
CA SER A 569 4.14 28.28 -20.32
C SER A 569 4.11 28.13 -21.84
N VAL A 570 5.27 28.20 -22.52
CA VAL A 570 5.32 28.22 -23.99
C VAL A 570 5.09 26.81 -24.54
N ASP A 571 4.07 26.65 -25.39
CA ASP A 571 3.73 25.38 -26.03
C ASP A 571 4.29 25.26 -27.45
N MET A 572 4.59 26.39 -28.08
CA MET A 572 5.06 26.43 -29.47
C MET A 572 5.95 27.64 -29.72
N VAL A 573 7.05 27.43 -30.44
CA VAL A 573 7.91 28.50 -30.94
C VAL A 573 7.98 28.43 -32.47
N ILE A 574 7.64 29.52 -33.14
CA ILE A 574 7.68 29.64 -34.59
C ILE A 574 8.78 30.63 -34.97
N VAL A 575 9.82 30.16 -35.64
CA VAL A 575 10.97 30.95 -36.07
C VAL A 575 10.88 31.23 -37.56
N VAL A 576 10.92 32.49 -37.96
CA VAL A 576 10.80 32.94 -39.36
C VAL A 576 12.00 33.79 -39.76
N GLY A 577 12.81 33.30 -40.70
CA GLY A 577 13.88 34.10 -41.30
C GLY A 577 15.17 33.34 -41.54
N GLY A 578 16.24 34.09 -41.82
CA GLY A 578 17.56 33.57 -42.22
C GLY A 578 18.11 34.23 -43.49
N GLN A 579 17.31 35.03 -44.19
CA GLN A 579 17.71 35.74 -45.41
C GLN A 579 18.81 36.78 -45.11
N ASN A 580 18.74 37.38 -43.92
CA ASN A 580 19.74 38.32 -43.42
C ASN A 580 21.08 37.63 -43.16
N ASP A 581 21.09 36.40 -42.63
CA ASP A 581 22.30 35.58 -42.50
C ASP A 581 22.85 35.16 -43.87
N ALA A 582 21.98 34.83 -44.84
CA ALA A 582 22.41 34.55 -46.21
C ALA A 582 23.07 35.78 -46.86
N THR A 583 22.53 36.97 -46.62
CA THR A 583 23.12 38.24 -47.08
C THR A 583 24.47 38.50 -46.42
N LEU A 584 24.63 38.17 -45.12
CA LEU A 584 25.92 38.24 -44.44
C LEU A 584 26.95 37.29 -45.07
N LEU A 585 26.56 36.04 -45.34
CA LEU A 585 27.42 35.03 -45.96
C LEU A 585 27.81 35.37 -47.40
N ALA A 586 27.00 36.15 -48.11
CA ALA A 586 27.37 36.68 -49.42
C ALA A 586 28.58 37.62 -49.34
N GLY A 587 28.68 38.42 -48.26
CA GLY A 587 29.80 39.34 -48.02
C GLY A 587 30.95 38.76 -47.19
N ASN A 588 30.70 37.73 -46.39
CA ASN A 588 31.68 37.13 -45.50
C ASN A 588 31.43 35.62 -45.29
N ARG A 589 32.03 34.76 -46.11
CA ARG A 589 31.87 33.30 -45.97
C ARG A 589 32.56 32.69 -44.75
N SER A 590 33.51 33.38 -44.13
CA SER A 590 34.27 32.84 -42.99
C SER A 590 33.41 32.59 -41.75
N VAL A 591 32.27 33.27 -41.62
CA VAL A 591 31.35 33.12 -40.47
C VAL A 591 30.31 32.02 -40.65
N GLN A 592 30.40 31.22 -41.72
CA GLN A 592 29.46 30.12 -41.98
C GLN A 592 29.30 29.19 -40.77
N GLY A 593 30.41 28.78 -40.15
CA GLY A 593 30.37 27.94 -38.95
C GLY A 593 29.65 28.62 -37.78
N SER A 594 29.88 29.92 -37.58
CA SER A 594 29.22 30.71 -36.54
C SER A 594 27.71 30.84 -36.75
N VAL A 595 27.26 30.97 -38.00
CA VAL A 595 25.82 30.98 -38.34
C VAL A 595 25.16 29.66 -37.95
N GLN A 596 25.77 28.51 -38.28
CA GLN A 596 25.26 27.19 -37.91
C GLN A 596 25.27 26.96 -36.40
N THR A 597 26.33 27.40 -35.71
CA THR A 597 26.39 27.34 -34.24
C THR A 597 25.29 28.17 -33.63
N ALA A 598 25.02 29.39 -34.12
CA ALA A 598 23.96 30.24 -33.60
C ALA A 598 22.56 29.63 -33.79
N MET A 599 22.30 29.00 -34.94
CA MET A 599 21.06 28.22 -35.17
C MET A 599 20.91 27.10 -34.12
N PHE A 600 21.96 26.31 -33.93
CA PHE A 600 21.94 25.20 -32.96
C PHE A 600 21.76 25.72 -31.52
N THR A 601 22.48 26.76 -31.13
CA THR A 601 22.37 27.38 -29.80
C THR A 601 20.97 27.92 -29.54
N LEU A 602 20.33 28.58 -30.53
CA LEU A 602 18.95 29.05 -30.38
C LEU A 602 18.00 27.91 -30.03
N PHE A 603 18.01 26.82 -30.81
CA PHE A 603 17.04 25.74 -30.62
C PHE A 603 17.30 24.92 -29.35
N GLU A 604 18.55 24.63 -29.02
CA GLU A 604 18.91 23.98 -27.74
C GLU A 604 18.50 24.84 -26.55
N THR A 605 18.65 26.16 -26.64
CA THR A 605 18.23 27.07 -25.56
C THR A 605 16.71 27.09 -25.41
N ILE A 606 15.97 27.14 -26.52
CA ILE A 606 14.50 27.05 -26.48
C ILE A 606 14.07 25.72 -25.87
N HIS A 607 14.65 24.59 -26.29
CA HIS A 607 14.29 23.27 -25.76
C HIS A 607 14.61 23.13 -24.27
N LYS A 608 15.74 23.69 -23.82
CA LYS A 608 16.10 23.70 -22.41
C LYS A 608 15.12 24.53 -21.56
N ASP A 609 14.77 25.71 -22.03
CA ASP A 609 13.95 26.66 -21.27
C ASP A 609 12.44 26.35 -21.35
N ALA A 610 12.00 25.73 -22.45
CA ALA A 610 10.63 25.36 -22.76
C ALA A 610 10.58 23.91 -23.27
N PRO A 611 10.81 22.91 -22.40
CA PRO A 611 10.98 21.50 -22.81
C PRO A 611 9.73 20.85 -23.42
N ASN A 612 8.57 21.48 -23.23
CA ASN A 612 7.30 21.01 -23.78
C ASN A 612 6.96 21.66 -25.12
N ALA A 613 7.68 22.71 -25.54
CA ALA A 613 7.37 23.47 -26.73
C ALA A 613 7.75 22.72 -28.01
N THR A 614 6.88 22.73 -29.02
CA THR A 614 7.29 22.35 -30.38
C THR A 614 7.97 23.55 -31.07
N ILE A 615 9.05 23.29 -31.80
CA ILE A 615 9.79 24.35 -32.51
C ILE A 615 9.57 24.20 -34.00
N HIS A 616 8.95 25.18 -34.64
CA HIS A 616 8.72 25.21 -36.08
C HIS A 616 9.57 26.29 -36.74
N VAL A 617 10.28 25.94 -37.79
CA VAL A 617 11.21 26.86 -38.48
C VAL A 617 10.77 27.06 -39.92
N PHE A 618 10.61 28.31 -40.33
CA PHE A 618 10.30 28.73 -41.69
C PHE A 618 11.40 29.65 -42.18
N TYR A 619 12.02 29.31 -43.30
CA TYR A 619 13.00 30.17 -43.96
C TYR A 619 12.44 30.65 -45.30
N PRO A 620 11.56 31.67 -45.32
CA PRO A 620 11.07 32.25 -46.56
C PRO A 620 12.17 33.08 -47.23
N LEU A 621 12.25 33.03 -48.56
CA LEU A 621 13.07 33.98 -49.33
C LEU A 621 12.27 35.23 -49.65
N ALA A 622 13.01 36.32 -49.85
CA ALA A 622 12.45 37.59 -50.33
C ALA A 622 11.65 37.41 -51.63
N VAL A 623 10.73 38.34 -51.90
CA VAL A 623 9.87 38.26 -53.09
C VAL A 623 10.70 38.20 -54.37
N GLY A 624 10.39 37.26 -55.25
CA GLY A 624 11.13 37.06 -56.51
C GLY A 624 12.48 36.34 -56.38
N GLU A 625 12.91 36.00 -55.16
CA GLU A 625 14.18 35.31 -54.92
C GLU A 625 13.99 33.79 -54.86
N THR A 626 14.95 33.03 -55.40
CA THR A 626 14.99 31.55 -55.31
C THR A 626 16.26 31.12 -54.58
N LEU A 627 16.40 29.83 -54.24
CA LEU A 627 17.64 29.36 -53.61
C LEU A 627 18.89 29.56 -54.50
N ASN A 628 18.73 29.82 -55.80
CA ASN A 628 19.85 29.96 -56.72
C ASN A 628 19.78 31.31 -57.47
N ARG A 629 20.68 32.26 -57.16
CA ARG A 629 20.88 33.43 -58.02
C ARG A 629 21.54 32.91 -59.28
N ARG A 630 20.98 33.18 -60.46
CA ARG A 630 21.68 32.92 -61.72
C ARG A 630 23.01 33.67 -61.71
N ASP A 631 24.08 33.02 -61.27
CA ASP A 631 25.42 33.49 -61.58
C ASP A 631 25.74 32.99 -62.99
N SER A 632 25.98 33.94 -63.87
CA SER A 632 26.29 33.70 -65.27
C SER A 632 27.41 32.67 -65.39
N ARG A 633 27.12 31.53 -66.03
CA ARG A 633 28.07 30.67 -66.74
C ARG A 633 29.36 30.38 -65.93
N TRP A 634 29.33 29.27 -65.18
CA TRP A 634 30.51 28.49 -64.71
C TRP A 634 31.19 28.87 -63.37
N ALA A 635 30.58 29.65 -62.48
CA ALA A 635 31.09 29.80 -61.10
C ALA A 635 30.58 28.69 -60.16
N VAL A 636 31.51 27.97 -59.51
CA VAL A 636 31.28 26.75 -58.71
C VAL A 636 30.97 27.04 -57.23
N THR A 637 30.60 28.27 -56.86
CA THR A 637 30.37 28.64 -55.45
C THR A 637 28.88 28.56 -55.08
N THR A 638 28.54 27.70 -54.11
CA THR A 638 27.18 27.53 -53.58
C THR A 638 26.57 28.85 -53.12
N ASP A 639 25.37 29.20 -53.60
CA ASP A 639 24.64 30.40 -53.21
C ASP A 639 24.49 30.47 -51.67
N PRO A 640 24.77 31.61 -51.02
CA PRO A 640 24.62 31.78 -49.58
C PRO A 640 23.25 31.37 -49.02
N ARG A 641 22.17 31.48 -49.79
CA ARG A 641 20.83 31.04 -49.38
C ARG A 641 20.72 29.52 -49.34
N MET A 642 21.35 28.83 -50.28
CA MET A 642 21.48 27.37 -50.23
C MET A 642 22.28 26.92 -49.01
N LEU A 643 23.31 27.70 -48.64
CA LEU A 643 24.07 27.40 -47.43
C LEU A 643 23.21 27.51 -46.17
N VAL A 644 22.47 28.61 -45.98
CA VAL A 644 21.54 28.75 -44.85
C VAL A 644 20.49 27.64 -44.83
N GLN A 645 19.88 27.33 -45.99
CA GLN A 645 18.93 26.21 -46.12
C GLN A 645 19.57 24.87 -45.71
N SER A 646 20.80 24.61 -46.15
CA SER A 646 21.53 23.37 -45.82
C SER A 646 21.90 23.29 -44.34
N GLN A 647 22.22 24.42 -43.71
CA GLN A 647 22.54 24.50 -42.28
C GLN A 647 21.29 24.27 -41.44
N LEU A 648 20.15 24.87 -41.79
CA LEU A 648 18.87 24.59 -41.13
C LEU A 648 18.44 23.13 -41.28
N ASN A 649 18.62 22.54 -42.47
CA ASN A 649 18.41 21.11 -42.69
C ASN A 649 19.30 20.24 -41.79
N TRP A 650 20.58 20.58 -41.67
CA TRP A 650 21.52 19.85 -40.83
C TRP A 650 21.17 20.00 -39.35
N VAL A 651 20.86 21.21 -38.89
CA VAL A 651 20.51 21.48 -37.49
C VAL A 651 19.23 20.73 -37.11
N ALA A 652 18.19 20.80 -37.93
CA ALA A 652 16.94 20.06 -37.70
C ALA A 652 17.15 18.54 -37.68
N ALA A 653 18.04 18.00 -38.52
CA ALA A 653 18.39 16.56 -38.49
C ALA A 653 19.13 16.14 -37.19
N ASN A 654 19.72 17.09 -36.47
CA ASN A 654 20.43 16.85 -35.20
C ASN A 654 19.66 17.37 -33.97
N THR A 655 18.46 17.92 -34.16
CA THR A 655 17.59 18.44 -33.08
C THR A 655 16.18 17.88 -33.27
N PRO A 656 15.87 16.67 -32.73
CA PRO A 656 14.65 15.93 -33.08
C PRO A 656 13.34 16.62 -32.68
N TYR A 657 13.42 17.65 -31.84
CA TYR A 657 12.31 18.49 -31.38
C TYR A 657 12.12 19.76 -32.25
N VAL A 658 12.93 19.95 -33.31
CA VAL A 658 12.80 21.03 -34.28
C VAL A 658 12.20 20.50 -35.58
N ARG A 659 11.09 21.09 -36.00
CA ARG A 659 10.47 20.86 -37.29
C ARG A 659 10.80 21.98 -38.26
N PHE A 660 11.68 21.70 -39.21
CA PHE A 660 12.02 22.64 -40.28
C PHE A 660 11.08 22.44 -41.47
N HIS A 661 10.30 23.48 -41.78
CA HIS A 661 9.40 23.53 -42.93
C HIS A 661 10.18 23.90 -44.19
N LYS A 662 10.79 22.89 -44.82
CA LYS A 662 11.77 23.04 -45.89
C LYS A 662 11.21 23.75 -47.10
N GLY A 663 9.90 23.65 -47.33
CA GLY A 663 9.21 24.26 -48.46
C GLY A 663 8.97 25.77 -48.35
N ALA A 664 9.17 26.36 -47.17
CA ALA A 664 8.83 27.75 -46.87
C ALA A 664 9.58 28.78 -47.74
N TYR A 665 10.80 28.46 -48.18
CA TYR A 665 11.65 29.34 -48.99
C TYR A 665 10.96 29.81 -50.29
N ARG A 666 10.02 29.03 -50.82
CA ARG A 666 9.30 29.32 -52.07
C ARG A 666 8.24 30.39 -51.92
N PHE A 667 7.81 30.69 -50.69
CA PHE A 667 6.63 31.51 -50.46
C PHE A 667 6.75 32.87 -51.16
N GLY A 668 7.92 33.51 -51.12
CA GLY A 668 8.21 34.77 -51.82
C GLY A 668 8.01 34.74 -53.35
N ASN A 669 8.00 33.57 -53.99
CA ASN A 669 7.67 33.42 -55.43
C ASN A 669 6.22 33.00 -55.67
N LEU A 670 5.54 32.42 -54.66
CA LEU A 670 4.16 31.95 -54.78
C LEU A 670 3.13 33.07 -54.58
N VAL A 671 3.56 34.21 -54.03
CA VAL A 671 2.69 35.31 -53.58
C VAL A 671 2.11 36.19 -54.69
N GLY A 672 2.57 36.07 -55.95
CA GLY A 672 2.00 36.83 -57.07
C GLY A 672 2.03 38.35 -56.85
N THR A 673 0.87 39.01 -56.90
CA THR A 673 0.72 40.46 -56.65
C THR A 673 0.81 40.87 -55.18
N ASN A 674 1.07 39.93 -54.27
CA ASN A 674 1.14 40.19 -52.84
C ASN A 674 2.54 40.60 -52.34
N GLY A 675 3.46 40.88 -53.27
CA GLY A 675 4.72 41.56 -52.95
C GLY A 675 4.52 43.05 -52.69
N ASP A 676 5.42 43.64 -51.91
CA ASP A 676 5.52 45.09 -51.78
C ASP A 676 6.15 45.69 -53.05
N ALA A 677 5.52 46.74 -53.58
CA ALA A 677 6.01 47.47 -54.74
C ALA A 677 7.18 48.41 -54.38
N GLY A 678 7.40 48.70 -53.10
CA GLY A 678 8.36 49.68 -52.62
C GLY A 678 9.82 49.20 -52.56
N ASP A 679 10.07 47.94 -52.22
CA ASP A 679 11.45 47.43 -52.03
C ASP A 679 11.77 46.09 -52.69
N SER A 680 10.80 45.48 -53.39
CA SER A 680 10.95 44.21 -54.12
C SER A 680 11.45 43.03 -53.26
N ALA A 681 11.41 43.13 -51.93
CA ALA A 681 11.91 42.10 -51.02
C ALA A 681 10.85 41.61 -50.05
N HIS A 682 9.96 42.50 -49.60
CA HIS A 682 8.93 42.18 -48.61
C HIS A 682 7.55 41.93 -49.22
N LEU A 683 6.63 41.46 -48.38
CA LEU A 683 5.23 41.24 -48.72
C LEU A 683 4.43 42.49 -48.41
N ASN A 684 3.35 42.75 -49.15
CA ASN A 684 2.38 43.75 -48.72
C ASN A 684 1.47 43.18 -47.60
N ALA A 685 0.57 44.01 -47.07
CA ALA A 685 -0.36 43.62 -46.00
C ALA A 685 -1.10 42.30 -46.27
N ASN A 686 -1.60 42.10 -47.49
CA ASN A 686 -2.30 40.87 -47.87
C ASN A 686 -1.35 39.68 -47.98
N GLY A 687 -0.12 39.91 -48.44
CA GLY A 687 0.90 38.85 -48.50
C GLY A 687 1.26 38.30 -47.13
N TYR A 688 1.41 39.16 -46.12
CA TYR A 688 1.66 38.71 -44.74
C TYR A 688 0.46 37.95 -44.14
N ASP A 689 -0.77 38.35 -44.47
CA ASP A 689 -1.97 37.60 -44.08
C ASP A 689 -1.98 36.16 -44.65
N VAL A 690 -1.70 36.04 -45.95
CA VAL A 690 -1.60 34.75 -46.61
C VAL A 690 -0.44 33.93 -46.05
N PHE A 691 0.69 34.56 -45.73
CA PHE A 691 1.85 33.86 -45.16
C PHE A 691 1.57 33.29 -43.77
N GLY A 692 0.89 34.05 -42.91
CA GLY A 692 0.48 33.56 -41.60
C GLY A 692 -0.41 32.33 -41.68
N LYS A 693 -1.40 32.34 -42.57
CA LYS A 693 -2.29 31.20 -42.83
C LYS A 693 -1.55 30.00 -43.41
N TYR A 694 -0.59 30.25 -44.31
CA TYR A 694 0.28 29.21 -44.85
C TYR A 694 1.09 28.52 -43.74
N MET A 695 1.73 29.28 -42.85
CA MET A 695 2.49 28.72 -41.72
C MET A 695 1.59 27.85 -40.83
N ALA A 696 0.40 28.34 -40.48
CA ALA A 696 -0.55 27.56 -39.66
C ALA A 696 -0.97 26.25 -40.35
N ASN A 697 -1.26 26.29 -41.65
CA ASN A 697 -1.58 25.09 -42.41
C ASN A 697 -0.43 24.08 -42.42
N CYS A 698 0.82 24.53 -42.59
CA CYS A 698 1.96 23.62 -42.57
C CYS A 698 2.17 22.95 -41.20
N ILE A 699 1.89 23.71 -40.13
CA ILE A 699 1.95 23.19 -38.76
C ILE A 699 0.84 22.16 -38.54
N LEU A 700 -0.42 22.52 -38.81
CA LEU A 700 -1.59 21.67 -38.54
C LEU A 700 -1.65 20.42 -39.42
N ALA A 701 -1.24 20.51 -40.68
CA ALA A 701 -1.30 19.39 -41.62
C ALA A 701 -0.10 18.46 -41.55
N ASP A 702 0.92 18.80 -40.76
CA ASP A 702 2.23 18.15 -40.78
C ASP A 702 2.88 18.07 -42.18
N ASP A 703 2.56 19.03 -43.06
CA ASP A 703 2.98 19.06 -44.46
C ASP A 703 3.58 20.43 -44.85
N ASP A 704 4.75 20.41 -45.48
CA ASP A 704 5.45 21.61 -45.98
C ASP A 704 4.87 22.13 -47.32
N GLY A 705 3.70 21.61 -47.73
CA GLY A 705 2.95 22.01 -48.90
C GLY A 705 3.57 21.53 -50.21
N PHE A 706 4.24 20.37 -50.21
CA PHE A 706 4.74 19.72 -51.44
C PHE A 706 4.22 18.29 -51.54
N PRO A 707 3.47 17.92 -52.60
CA PRO A 707 3.01 16.55 -52.75
C PRO A 707 4.20 15.67 -53.13
N SER A 708 4.73 14.90 -52.18
CA SER A 708 5.48 13.69 -52.52
C SER A 708 4.47 12.65 -53.02
N VAL A 709 4.09 12.75 -54.30
CA VAL A 709 3.25 11.73 -54.93
C VAL A 709 4.12 10.50 -55.17
N ASN A 710 3.73 9.38 -54.59
CA ASN A 710 4.25 8.05 -54.92
C ASN A 710 3.08 7.29 -55.56
N GLY A 711 3.05 7.22 -56.90
CA GLY A 711 1.92 6.65 -57.65
C GLY A 711 1.57 7.42 -58.93
N ALA A 712 0.63 6.88 -59.73
CA ALA A 712 0.23 7.49 -61.00
C ALA A 712 -0.26 8.94 -60.77
N PRO A 713 0.22 9.91 -61.55
CA PRO A 713 -0.20 11.30 -61.37
C PRO A 713 -1.67 11.50 -61.72
N ASP A 714 -2.36 12.27 -60.88
CA ASP A 714 -3.73 12.71 -61.16
C ASP A 714 -3.80 13.39 -62.52
N LYS A 715 -4.72 12.90 -63.37
CA LYS A 715 -4.98 13.43 -64.72
C LYS A 715 -3.87 13.16 -65.75
N SER A 716 -3.11 12.08 -65.59
CA SER A 716 -2.25 11.60 -66.69
C SER A 716 -3.08 11.19 -67.92
N GLY A 717 -2.60 11.54 -69.11
CA GLY A 717 -3.14 11.06 -70.37
C GLY A 717 -2.50 9.75 -70.85
N ILE A 718 -1.55 9.19 -70.09
CA ILE A 718 -0.79 8.01 -70.50
C ILE A 718 -1.63 6.74 -70.39
N ASN A 719 -1.68 5.98 -71.49
CA ASN A 719 -2.22 4.63 -71.55
C ASN A 719 -1.10 3.63 -71.21
N GLY A 720 -0.95 3.32 -69.91
CA GLY A 720 0.08 2.42 -69.42
C GLY A 720 0.04 2.19 -67.91
N ASN A 721 0.77 1.16 -67.48
CA ASN A 721 0.97 0.85 -66.07
C ASN A 721 2.15 1.64 -65.52
N TRP A 722 1.91 2.45 -64.49
CA TRP A 722 2.93 3.26 -63.82
C TRP A 722 3.71 2.40 -62.83
N ASN A 723 4.94 2.03 -63.19
CA ASN A 723 5.82 1.22 -62.34
C ASN A 723 6.58 2.05 -61.31
N LYS A 724 6.90 3.30 -61.66
CA LYS A 724 7.52 4.29 -60.77
C LYS A 724 7.02 5.68 -61.14
N CYS A 725 6.63 6.45 -60.15
CA CYS A 725 6.52 7.89 -60.29
C CYS A 725 6.85 8.50 -58.94
N THR A 726 7.92 9.30 -58.90
CA THR A 726 8.39 9.97 -57.70
C THR A 726 8.67 11.41 -58.06
N ILE A 727 7.98 12.33 -57.38
CA ILE A 727 8.28 13.76 -57.44
C ILE A 727 8.90 14.11 -56.09
N ALA A 728 10.19 14.43 -56.08
CA ALA A 728 10.94 14.76 -54.88
C ALA A 728 11.69 16.06 -55.09
N GLU A 729 11.63 16.96 -54.10
CA GLU A 729 12.50 18.14 -54.09
C GLU A 729 13.66 17.91 -53.11
N ILE A 730 14.88 17.95 -53.64
CA ILE A 730 16.10 17.80 -52.84
C ILE A 730 16.97 19.03 -53.09
N ASN A 731 17.24 19.80 -52.04
CA ASN A 731 18.12 20.99 -52.08
C ASN A 731 17.70 22.06 -53.11
N GLY A 732 16.41 22.36 -53.23
CA GLY A 732 15.90 23.34 -54.19
C GLY A 732 15.86 22.84 -55.63
N VAL A 733 16.00 21.53 -55.82
CA VAL A 733 15.92 20.86 -57.10
C VAL A 733 14.74 19.90 -57.09
N ILE A 734 13.72 20.19 -57.89
CA ILE A 734 12.63 19.26 -58.16
C ILE A 734 13.16 18.18 -59.10
N THR A 735 13.03 16.94 -58.66
CA THR A 735 13.34 15.73 -59.40
C THR A 735 12.05 14.97 -59.62
N ILE A 736 11.67 14.78 -60.88
CA ILE A 736 10.55 13.95 -61.29
C ILE A 736 11.14 12.70 -61.94
N ASP A 737 11.10 11.60 -61.22
CA ASP A 737 11.41 10.28 -61.74
C ASP A 737 10.12 9.59 -62.18
N PHE A 738 10.09 9.04 -63.39
CA PHE A 738 8.96 8.25 -63.85
C PHE A 738 9.40 7.04 -64.66
N ASN A 739 8.59 5.97 -64.60
CA ASN A 739 8.70 4.76 -65.39
C ASN A 739 7.29 4.21 -65.62
N VAL A 740 6.90 4.15 -66.89
CA VAL A 740 5.60 3.65 -67.33
C VAL A 740 5.78 2.58 -68.40
N SER A 741 5.10 1.45 -68.22
CA SER A 741 4.94 0.43 -69.25
C SER A 741 3.69 0.72 -70.06
N ALA A 742 3.84 1.16 -71.31
CA ALA A 742 2.71 1.47 -72.18
C ALA A 742 1.88 0.22 -72.48
N THR A 743 0.57 0.29 -72.23
CA THR A 743 -0.42 -0.78 -72.54
C THR A 743 -1.21 -0.45 -73.81
N GLY A 744 -1.00 0.73 -74.38
CA GLY A 744 -1.60 1.20 -75.63
C GLY A 744 -0.77 2.32 -76.26
N THR A 745 -1.25 2.87 -77.38
CA THR A 745 -0.55 3.94 -78.10
C THR A 745 -0.63 5.28 -77.36
N ASN A 746 0.52 5.91 -77.12
CA ASN A 746 0.67 7.23 -76.53
C ASN A 746 1.24 8.19 -77.59
N ASN A 747 0.44 9.12 -78.08
CA ASN A 747 0.83 10.04 -79.16
C ASN A 747 1.69 11.21 -78.66
N ALA A 748 2.40 11.89 -79.57
CA ALA A 748 2.97 13.21 -79.28
C ALA A 748 1.86 14.16 -78.79
N GLY A 749 2.15 14.93 -77.75
CA GLY A 749 1.19 15.77 -77.01
C GLY A 749 0.48 15.06 -75.85
N THR A 750 0.63 13.74 -75.67
CA THR A 750 0.00 13.04 -74.54
C THR A 750 0.56 13.56 -73.23
N THR A 751 -0.33 14.03 -72.35
CA THR A 751 0.05 14.62 -71.06
C THR A 751 0.61 13.56 -70.13
N LEU A 752 1.83 13.77 -69.66
CA LEU A 752 2.49 12.98 -68.63
C LEU A 752 2.03 13.46 -67.24
N PHE A 753 2.14 14.78 -66.98
CA PHE A 753 1.77 15.44 -65.72
C PHE A 753 1.22 16.85 -65.97
N LYS A 754 0.41 17.35 -65.03
CA LYS A 754 0.22 18.79 -64.84
C LYS A 754 0.91 19.23 -63.57
N VAL A 755 1.62 20.35 -63.63
CA VAL A 755 2.31 20.94 -62.48
C VAL A 755 1.50 22.10 -61.88
N PRO A 756 1.57 22.34 -60.57
CA PRO A 756 0.93 23.51 -59.95
C PRO A 756 1.42 24.84 -60.54
N LYS A 757 0.58 25.88 -60.46
CA LYS A 757 0.77 27.19 -61.09
C LYS A 757 2.12 27.88 -60.74
N GLY A 758 2.69 27.58 -59.57
CA GLY A 758 3.97 28.13 -59.10
C GLY A 758 5.23 27.55 -59.75
N PHE A 759 5.10 26.53 -60.60
CA PHE A 759 6.21 25.87 -61.29
C PHE A 759 6.15 26.05 -62.81
N ARG A 760 5.33 26.99 -63.29
CA ARG A 760 5.16 27.21 -64.73
C ARG A 760 6.43 27.77 -65.35
N VAL A 761 6.94 27.09 -66.37
CA VAL A 761 8.03 27.64 -67.17
C VAL A 761 7.47 28.65 -68.18
N GLN A 762 8.17 29.79 -68.34
CA GLN A 762 7.78 30.84 -69.29
C GLN A 762 8.06 30.46 -70.76
N SER A 763 8.85 29.42 -71.01
CA SER A 763 9.19 28.93 -72.35
C SER A 763 9.45 27.43 -72.30
N GLY A 764 9.07 26.73 -73.38
CA GLY A 764 9.17 25.28 -73.48
C GLY A 764 10.58 24.75 -73.15
N ARG A 765 10.65 23.76 -72.25
CA ARG A 765 11.89 23.01 -71.95
C ARG A 765 11.75 21.56 -72.37
N PHE A 766 12.85 20.96 -72.83
CA PHE A 766 12.88 19.59 -73.35
C PHE A 766 13.81 18.70 -72.53
N PHE A 767 13.34 17.50 -72.20
CA PHE A 767 14.06 16.53 -71.38
C PHE A 767 14.11 15.19 -72.13
N PRO A 768 15.30 14.59 -72.27
CA PRO A 768 15.41 13.28 -72.90
C PRO A 768 14.74 12.20 -72.03
N THR A 769 14.13 11.21 -72.68
CA THR A 769 13.77 9.94 -72.02
C THR A 769 14.92 8.95 -72.11
N TRP A 770 14.92 7.92 -71.26
CA TRP A 770 15.95 6.87 -71.27
C TRP A 770 15.91 5.96 -72.52
N ASN A 771 14.84 6.02 -73.33
CA ASN A 771 14.72 5.31 -74.60
C ASN A 771 14.77 6.25 -75.81
N SER A 772 15.36 5.78 -76.91
CA SER A 772 15.44 6.50 -78.18
C SER A 772 14.10 6.46 -78.91
N GLY A 773 13.33 7.55 -78.89
CA GLY A 773 12.09 7.65 -79.67
C GLY A 773 11.16 8.79 -79.28
N CYS A 774 11.17 9.22 -78.01
CA CYS A 774 10.42 10.39 -77.56
C CYS A 774 11.25 11.24 -76.60
N PHE A 775 10.75 12.41 -76.26
CA PHE A 775 11.28 13.29 -75.23
C PHE A 775 10.11 13.92 -74.48
N ILE A 776 10.37 14.44 -73.28
CA ILE A 776 9.34 15.15 -72.53
C ILE A 776 9.52 16.64 -72.78
N ALA A 777 8.44 17.32 -73.19
CA ALA A 777 8.40 18.77 -73.19
C ALA A 777 7.59 19.27 -72.01
N TRP A 778 8.11 20.29 -71.34
CA TRP A 778 7.38 21.08 -70.36
C TRP A 778 7.07 22.44 -70.97
N ASP A 779 5.78 22.70 -71.17
CA ASP A 779 5.27 23.98 -71.66
C ASP A 779 4.14 24.48 -70.76
N GLY A 780 4.25 25.71 -70.27
CA GLY A 780 3.36 26.27 -69.25
C GLY A 780 3.27 25.38 -68.01
N ASP A 781 2.09 24.78 -67.78
CA ASP A 781 1.82 23.88 -66.65
C ASP A 781 1.76 22.40 -67.00
N THR A 782 2.15 22.01 -68.21
CA THR A 782 1.96 20.65 -68.72
C THR A 782 3.28 20.02 -69.13
N LEU A 783 3.57 18.84 -68.60
CA LEU A 783 4.60 17.94 -69.12
C LEU A 783 3.93 16.95 -70.08
N SER A 784 4.47 16.80 -71.27
CA SER A 784 3.91 15.93 -72.31
C SER A 784 4.97 15.17 -73.08
N ILE A 785 4.60 14.00 -73.59
CA ILE A 785 5.42 13.25 -74.55
C ILE A 785 5.47 14.02 -75.86
N GLN A 786 6.65 14.15 -76.44
CA GLN A 786 6.89 14.77 -77.74
C GLN A 786 7.84 13.90 -78.57
N GLY A 787 7.90 14.13 -79.88
CA GLY A 787 8.65 13.27 -80.81
C GLY A 787 7.76 12.19 -81.42
N SER A 788 8.23 10.93 -81.45
CA SER A 788 7.46 9.81 -82.03
C SER A 788 6.48 9.18 -81.02
N SER A 789 5.30 8.77 -81.51
CA SER A 789 4.31 8.05 -80.70
C SER A 789 4.89 6.74 -80.12
N GLN A 790 4.58 6.45 -78.87
CA GLN A 790 5.02 5.24 -78.17
C GLN A 790 3.91 4.20 -78.17
N GLY A 791 4.16 3.04 -78.77
CA GLY A 791 3.19 1.95 -78.90
C GLY A 791 3.04 1.12 -77.62
N SER A 792 2.11 0.16 -77.66
CA SER A 792 1.99 -0.85 -76.61
C SER A 792 3.29 -1.65 -76.46
N GLY A 793 3.75 -1.87 -75.23
CA GLY A 793 5.01 -2.55 -74.90
C GLY A 793 6.23 -1.62 -74.79
N SER A 794 6.10 -0.33 -75.13
CA SER A 794 7.17 0.65 -74.93
C SER A 794 7.31 1.05 -73.46
N THR A 795 8.55 1.31 -73.02
CA THR A 795 8.83 1.91 -71.71
C THR A 795 9.06 3.41 -71.88
N ILE A 796 8.25 4.21 -71.18
CA ILE A 796 8.40 5.67 -71.09
C ILE A 796 8.99 5.96 -69.72
N ALA A 797 10.29 6.24 -69.67
CA ALA A 797 11.00 6.48 -68.43
C ALA A 797 12.01 7.61 -68.56
N GLY A 798 12.21 8.34 -67.47
CA GLY A 798 13.15 9.45 -67.42
C GLY A 798 13.20 10.11 -66.05
N THR A 799 14.23 10.92 -65.88
CA THR A 799 14.41 11.79 -64.72
C THR A 799 14.45 13.23 -65.20
N ILE A 800 13.57 14.06 -64.67
CA ILE A 800 13.54 15.50 -64.94
C ILE A 800 14.03 16.20 -63.68
N THR A 801 15.12 16.92 -63.81
CA THR A 801 15.74 17.63 -62.71
C THR A 801 15.73 19.13 -63.02
N MET A 802 15.20 19.93 -62.11
CA MET A 802 15.17 21.38 -62.29
C MET A 802 15.12 22.15 -61.00
N LEU A 803 15.60 23.39 -61.06
CA LEU A 803 15.56 24.29 -59.91
C LEU A 803 14.10 24.67 -59.63
N ALA A 804 13.69 24.54 -58.38
CA ALA A 804 12.38 24.98 -57.93
C ALA A 804 12.25 26.50 -58.14
N GLY A 805 11.34 26.92 -59.02
CA GLY A 805 11.06 28.34 -59.32
C GLY A 805 11.69 28.91 -60.60
N CYS A 806 11.86 28.10 -61.66
CA CYS A 806 12.31 28.56 -62.99
C CYS A 806 11.20 29.15 -63.86
#